data_AF-A0A2N0P8J7-F1
#
_entry.id   AF-A0A2N0P8J7-F1
#
_cell.length_a   1.000
_cell.length_b   1.000
_cell.length_c   1.000
_cell.angle_alpha   90.00
_cell.angle_beta   90.00
_cell.angle_gamma   90.00
#
_symmetry.space_group_name_H-M   'P 1'
#
loop_
_entity.id
_entity.type
_entity.pdbx_description
1 polymer ?
#
loop_
_entity_poly.entity_id
_entity_poly.type
_entity_poly.pdbx_seq_one_letter_code
_entity_poly.pdbx_strand_id
1 'polypeptide(L)'
;MTSIKKWIDEKIESGYIRKFEYDEFSQIDKIGEGAFGIVNKANLANTGLVALKIIISKSSDEHGEVNDEFIRELELLREVDYHPKINRCLGIMKDSGKYILVLDYANEGNLRNYLRKKFISLKWKDKIQMALDITMNNGKLLIADLGLSKRLAEITTNSKGNTHGMTEYIEPQCFKNNRYKKDKRSDIYSLGVLLWEISSGQQENLSLEKIAEIYFESSRMEIKIKQRELKEMYSAYQNIQMELVNLQQKNSQIEQNYQELKLKLISNREFAEKVQADKIINKHKDCYNEEDYKPWCKECVPNYIIEGWSSENHDVNEFIKDTIYNAKLSYIEDYLVYLEWVPFNRFKDINLIGEAKYKRQDDGSWKKLDPEPIRVALKKLNESKNISVEFLNELKSLWKLNGFHNYLLRFYGITKDPETEEFIMITQFAEKGNLRSFLSTNFHSILWKDKLDLLNKLALNLECLHELGHFHKNFHSGNILLIDNWFYISDFGLCGPSNEQKSDNKIYGVVPYIAPEVLNGKPYTLSSDIYSFGVIMAELSSGKPPFHKKTHYNTLILEICDGLRPEVEKGAPEIYKELAYKCMDANPDQRPTASKLWNILNFWHDCTIKYDKYQEEEKFGYKGKDIKVTFEEADKEIPNISTLDEIMNFICKY
;
A
#
# COMPACT_ATOMS: atom_id res chain seq x y z
N MET A 1 -35.92 -1.06 -19.51
CA MET A 1 -35.55 -1.90 -18.36
C MET A 1 -35.53 -3.33 -18.84
N THR A 2 -34.35 -3.94 -18.90
CA THR A 2 -34.20 -5.39 -19.08
C THR A 2 -34.87 -6.07 -17.88
N SER A 3 -35.69 -7.10 -18.07
CA SER A 3 -36.32 -7.76 -16.91
C SER A 3 -35.21 -8.32 -16.01
N ILE A 4 -35.39 -8.25 -14.69
CA ILE A 4 -34.38 -8.70 -13.71
C ILE A 4 -33.93 -10.14 -13.98
N LYS A 5 -34.88 -10.99 -14.43
CA LYS A 5 -34.61 -12.35 -14.87
C LYS A 5 -33.59 -12.39 -16.01
N LYS A 6 -33.78 -11.56 -17.05
CA LYS A 6 -32.87 -11.47 -18.19
C LYS A 6 -31.49 -10.93 -17.77
N TRP A 7 -31.42 -10.02 -16.81
CA TRP A 7 -30.13 -9.58 -16.25
C TRP A 7 -29.40 -10.74 -15.54
N ILE A 8 -30.09 -11.50 -14.69
CA ILE A 8 -29.47 -12.67 -14.03
C ILE A 8 -29.00 -13.68 -15.06
N ASP A 9 -29.84 -14.01 -16.04
CA ASP A 9 -29.52 -14.99 -17.08
C ASP A 9 -28.28 -14.54 -17.90
N GLU A 10 -28.21 -13.26 -18.30
CA GLU A 10 -27.02 -12.68 -18.96
C GLU A 10 -25.74 -12.79 -18.11
N LYS A 11 -25.84 -12.58 -16.79
CA LYS A 11 -24.69 -12.67 -15.87
C LYS A 11 -24.27 -14.11 -15.59
N ILE A 12 -25.18 -15.07 -15.68
CA ILE A 12 -24.84 -16.50 -15.63
C ILE A 12 -24.13 -16.90 -16.92
N GLU A 13 -24.67 -16.50 -18.09
CA GLU A 13 -24.07 -16.78 -19.40
C GLU A 13 -22.67 -16.18 -19.54
N SER A 14 -22.44 -14.98 -18.98
CA SER A 14 -21.11 -14.35 -18.99
C SER A 14 -20.12 -14.94 -17.97
N GLY A 15 -20.52 -15.94 -17.18
CA GLY A 15 -19.72 -16.50 -16.09
C GLY A 15 -19.52 -15.56 -14.88
N TYR A 16 -20.21 -14.43 -14.82
CA TYR A 16 -20.08 -13.44 -13.73
C TYR A 16 -20.72 -13.93 -12.42
N ILE A 17 -21.80 -14.70 -12.54
CA ILE A 17 -22.48 -15.38 -11.42
C ILE A 17 -22.49 -16.87 -11.68
N ARG A 18 -21.98 -17.66 -10.72
CA ARG A 18 -22.14 -19.11 -10.74
C ARG A 18 -23.56 -19.49 -10.33
N LYS A 19 -24.22 -20.33 -11.14
CA LYS A 19 -25.50 -20.95 -10.82
C LYS A 19 -25.26 -22.34 -10.24
N PHE A 20 -25.97 -22.68 -9.17
CA PHE A 20 -26.04 -24.02 -8.60
C PHE A 20 -27.43 -24.63 -8.81
N GLU A 21 -27.46 -25.94 -9.03
CA GLU A 21 -28.68 -26.74 -9.08
C GLU A 21 -29.03 -27.26 -7.68
N TYR A 22 -30.34 -27.43 -7.41
CA TYR A 22 -30.83 -27.79 -6.08
C TYR A 22 -30.32 -29.13 -5.57
N ASP A 23 -30.10 -30.09 -6.47
CA ASP A 23 -29.59 -31.43 -6.18
C ASP A 23 -28.09 -31.45 -5.82
N GLU A 24 -27.36 -30.35 -6.03
CA GLU A 24 -25.99 -30.20 -5.54
C GLU A 24 -25.91 -30.02 -4.01
N PHE A 25 -27.06 -29.76 -3.37
CA PHE A 25 -27.16 -29.51 -1.93
C PHE A 25 -27.79 -30.69 -1.19
N SER A 26 -27.26 -30.97 0.00
CA SER A 26 -27.81 -31.97 0.92
C SER A 26 -27.80 -31.45 2.36
N GLN A 27 -28.60 -32.08 3.24
CA GLN A 27 -28.71 -31.71 4.66
C GLN A 27 -29.05 -30.23 4.85
N ILE A 28 -30.15 -29.77 4.23
CA ILE A 28 -30.58 -28.38 4.32
C ILE A 28 -31.34 -28.16 5.64
N ASP A 29 -30.69 -27.48 6.59
CA ASP A 29 -31.24 -27.20 7.92
C ASP A 29 -31.38 -25.69 8.15
N LYS A 30 -32.52 -25.23 8.65
CA LYS A 30 -32.72 -23.82 9.00
C LYS A 30 -31.90 -23.44 10.24
N ILE A 31 -31.07 -22.41 10.13
CA ILE A 31 -30.17 -21.96 11.23
C ILE A 31 -30.49 -20.56 11.75
N GLY A 32 -31.27 -19.77 11.02
CA GLY A 32 -31.66 -18.43 11.47
C GLY A 32 -32.77 -17.83 10.62
N GLU A 33 -33.54 -16.93 11.24
CA GLU A 33 -34.54 -16.09 10.59
C GLU A 33 -34.45 -14.69 11.19
N GLY A 34 -34.37 -13.68 10.33
CA GLY A 34 -34.30 -12.28 10.73
C GLY A 34 -35.14 -11.39 9.83
N ALA A 35 -35.09 -10.08 10.07
CA ALA A 35 -35.88 -9.10 9.33
C ALA A 35 -35.60 -9.06 7.82
N PHE A 36 -34.47 -9.62 7.37
CA PHE A 36 -34.00 -9.59 5.99
C PHE A 36 -34.04 -10.95 5.30
N GLY A 37 -34.50 -12.01 5.98
CA GLY A 37 -34.59 -13.33 5.37
C GLY A 37 -34.40 -14.53 6.29
N ILE A 38 -34.41 -15.70 5.67
CA ILE A 38 -34.13 -16.99 6.29
C ILE A 38 -32.74 -17.45 5.84
N VAL A 39 -31.95 -17.99 6.77
CA VAL A 39 -30.66 -18.61 6.47
C VAL A 39 -30.74 -20.09 6.82
N ASN A 40 -30.43 -20.94 5.84
CA ASN A 40 -30.25 -22.38 6.01
C ASN A 40 -28.77 -22.73 5.88
N LYS A 41 -28.35 -23.79 6.57
CA LYS A 41 -27.07 -24.48 6.37
C LYS A 41 -27.29 -25.63 5.41
N ALA A 42 -26.37 -25.88 4.50
CA ALA A 42 -26.38 -27.04 3.61
C ALA A 42 -24.97 -27.54 3.33
N ASN A 43 -24.84 -28.80 2.89
CA ASN A 43 -23.62 -29.31 2.28
C ASN A 43 -23.72 -29.15 0.77
N LEU A 44 -22.73 -28.50 0.16
CA LEU A 44 -22.56 -28.40 -1.28
C LEU A 44 -21.50 -29.40 -1.75
N ALA A 45 -21.84 -30.21 -2.76
CA ALA A 45 -20.93 -31.19 -3.33
C ALA A 45 -19.56 -30.58 -3.69
N ASN A 46 -18.47 -31.25 -3.31
CA ASN A 46 -17.07 -30.83 -3.53
C ASN A 46 -16.63 -29.49 -2.91
N THR A 47 -17.52 -28.78 -2.19
CA THR A 47 -17.22 -27.47 -1.57
C THR A 47 -17.30 -27.55 -0.04
N GLY A 48 -18.18 -28.40 0.50
CA GLY A 48 -18.39 -28.53 1.95
C GLY A 48 -19.57 -27.69 2.45
N LEU A 49 -19.48 -27.16 3.66
CA LEU A 49 -20.58 -26.43 4.29
C LEU A 49 -20.79 -25.04 3.69
N VAL A 50 -22.03 -24.72 3.37
CA VAL A 50 -22.46 -23.41 2.83
C VAL A 50 -23.69 -22.88 3.58
N ALA A 51 -23.89 -21.57 3.49
CA ALA A 51 -25.09 -20.90 3.96
C ALA A 51 -25.98 -20.51 2.76
N LEU A 52 -27.25 -20.88 2.82
CA LEU A 52 -28.28 -20.54 1.83
C LEU A 52 -29.15 -19.42 2.40
N LYS A 53 -29.02 -18.20 1.87
CA LYS A 53 -29.79 -17.03 2.31
C LYS A 53 -30.96 -16.77 1.37
N ILE A 54 -32.16 -16.86 1.92
CA ILE A 54 -33.43 -16.55 1.25
C ILE A 54 -33.85 -15.15 1.70
N ILE A 55 -33.87 -14.18 0.78
CA ILE A 55 -34.30 -12.81 1.09
C ILE A 55 -35.84 -12.73 1.02
N ILE A 56 -36.47 -12.22 2.08
CA ILE A 56 -37.93 -12.08 2.16
C ILE A 56 -38.30 -10.62 1.88
N SER A 57 -39.02 -10.34 0.79
CA SER A 57 -39.57 -9.01 0.49
C SER A 57 -40.70 -8.64 1.44
N LYS A 58 -40.79 -7.36 1.83
CA LYS A 58 -41.97 -6.78 2.49
C LYS A 58 -43.06 -6.32 1.52
N SER A 59 -42.81 -6.29 0.20
CA SER A 59 -43.85 -6.03 -0.80
C SER A 59 -44.59 -7.31 -1.15
N SER A 60 -45.88 -7.31 -0.82
CA SER A 60 -46.83 -8.36 -1.17
C SER A 60 -47.10 -8.31 -2.68
N ASP A 61 -46.30 -9.00 -3.47
CA ASP A 61 -46.71 -9.42 -4.80
C ASP A 61 -46.58 -10.95 -4.89
N GLU A 62 -47.74 -11.62 -4.98
CA GLU A 62 -47.93 -13.07 -5.07
C GLU A 62 -47.39 -13.66 -6.40
N HIS A 63 -46.44 -13.00 -7.06
CA HIS A 63 -45.99 -13.35 -8.42
C HIS A 63 -44.51 -13.72 -8.54
N GLY A 64 -43.80 -13.93 -7.42
CA GLY A 64 -42.50 -14.62 -7.44
C GLY A 64 -41.44 -13.96 -8.33
N GLU A 65 -41.60 -12.66 -8.66
CA GLU A 65 -40.59 -11.89 -9.37
C GLU A 65 -39.46 -11.52 -8.41
N VAL A 66 -38.24 -11.54 -8.94
CA VAL A 66 -37.02 -11.21 -8.21
C VAL A 66 -37.15 -9.80 -7.64
N ASN A 67 -37.02 -9.66 -6.32
CA ASN A 67 -37.08 -8.38 -5.64
C ASN A 67 -35.77 -7.60 -5.85
N ASP A 68 -35.86 -6.29 -6.09
CA ASP A 68 -34.72 -5.36 -6.20
C ASP A 68 -33.74 -5.49 -5.02
N GLU A 69 -34.22 -5.90 -3.84
CA GLU A 69 -33.39 -6.16 -2.66
C GLU A 69 -32.42 -7.32 -2.84
N PHE A 70 -32.83 -8.38 -3.56
CA PHE A 70 -31.95 -9.52 -3.84
C PHE A 70 -30.83 -9.12 -4.79
N ILE A 71 -31.17 -8.41 -5.88
CA ILE A 71 -30.18 -7.95 -6.85
C ILE A 71 -29.19 -7.01 -6.21
N ARG A 72 -29.67 -6.04 -5.42
CA ARG A 72 -28.80 -5.09 -4.73
C ARG A 72 -27.82 -5.80 -3.79
N GLU A 73 -28.29 -6.75 -2.98
CA GLU A 73 -27.40 -7.49 -2.08
C GLU A 73 -26.39 -8.34 -2.86
N LEU A 74 -26.80 -8.99 -3.96
CA LEU A 74 -25.91 -9.75 -4.82
C LEU A 74 -24.84 -8.87 -5.48
N GLU A 75 -25.22 -7.73 -6.05
CA GLU A 75 -24.29 -6.78 -6.66
C GLU A 75 -23.27 -6.27 -5.63
N LEU A 76 -23.72 -5.90 -4.44
CA LEU A 76 -22.84 -5.43 -3.38
C LEU A 76 -21.85 -6.52 -2.95
N LEU A 77 -22.32 -7.74 -2.71
CA LEU A 77 -21.46 -8.86 -2.34
C LEU A 77 -20.44 -9.19 -3.43
N ARG A 78 -20.81 -9.07 -4.70
CA ARG A 78 -19.88 -9.28 -5.83
C ARG A 78 -18.88 -8.14 -6.00
N GLU A 79 -19.28 -6.90 -5.74
CA GLU A 79 -18.35 -5.76 -5.77
C GLU A 79 -17.27 -5.86 -4.71
N VAL A 80 -17.59 -6.42 -3.54
CA VAL A 80 -16.68 -6.50 -2.39
C VAL A 80 -16.12 -7.91 -2.14
N ASP A 81 -16.37 -8.86 -3.06
CA ASP A 81 -15.97 -10.28 -2.95
C ASP A 81 -14.46 -10.48 -2.88
N TYR A 82 -13.69 -9.47 -3.30
CA TYR A 82 -12.23 -9.45 -3.16
C TYR A 82 -11.76 -9.29 -1.71
N HIS A 83 -12.64 -8.83 -0.80
CA HIS A 83 -12.26 -8.55 0.57
C HIS A 83 -12.30 -9.84 1.41
N PRO A 84 -11.17 -10.27 2.01
CA PRO A 84 -11.05 -11.58 2.66
C PRO A 84 -11.86 -11.73 3.97
N LYS A 85 -12.55 -10.68 4.41
CA LYS A 85 -13.39 -10.67 5.63
C LYS A 85 -14.86 -10.40 5.38
N ILE A 86 -15.29 -10.28 4.13
CA ILE A 86 -16.71 -10.24 3.83
C ILE A 86 -17.14 -11.66 3.51
N ASN A 87 -18.30 -12.06 4.01
CA ASN A 87 -18.81 -13.39 3.77
C ASN A 87 -19.02 -13.59 2.27
N ARG A 88 -18.24 -14.49 1.68
CA ARG A 88 -18.11 -14.62 0.24
C ARG A 88 -19.41 -15.09 -0.40
N CYS A 89 -19.75 -14.54 -1.57
CA CYS A 89 -20.85 -15.04 -2.38
C CYS A 89 -20.33 -16.02 -3.43
N LEU A 90 -20.60 -17.31 -3.22
CA LEU A 90 -20.20 -18.39 -4.11
C LEU A 90 -21.02 -18.42 -5.39
N GLY A 91 -22.27 -17.95 -5.32
CA GLY A 91 -23.18 -17.90 -6.45
C GLY A 91 -24.63 -17.85 -6.01
N ILE A 92 -25.53 -18.28 -6.89
CA ILE A 92 -26.97 -18.30 -6.63
C ILE A 92 -27.57 -19.66 -6.98
N MET A 93 -28.64 -20.01 -6.29
CA MET A 93 -29.50 -21.16 -6.60
C MET A 93 -30.91 -20.67 -6.88
N LYS A 94 -31.66 -21.42 -7.67
CA LYS A 94 -33.09 -21.21 -7.86
C LYS A 94 -33.87 -22.42 -7.38
N ASP A 95 -34.78 -22.21 -6.44
CA ASP A 95 -35.67 -23.24 -5.93
C ASP A 95 -37.11 -22.72 -5.88
N SER A 96 -38.07 -23.49 -6.42
CA SER A 96 -39.50 -23.20 -6.35
C SER A 96 -39.87 -21.77 -6.77
N GLY A 97 -39.16 -21.24 -7.78
CA GLY A 97 -39.35 -19.88 -8.31
C GLY A 97 -38.57 -18.78 -7.58
N LYS A 98 -37.93 -19.06 -6.45
CA LYS A 98 -37.18 -18.09 -5.63
C LYS A 98 -35.68 -18.18 -5.88
N TYR A 99 -35.01 -17.04 -5.93
CA TYR A 99 -33.55 -16.98 -5.97
C TYR A 99 -32.98 -16.96 -4.55
N ILE A 100 -31.91 -17.71 -4.34
CA ILE A 100 -31.28 -17.96 -3.05
C ILE A 100 -29.78 -17.68 -3.21
N LEU A 101 -29.21 -16.89 -2.29
CA LEU A 101 -27.76 -16.64 -2.27
C LEU A 101 -27.05 -17.83 -1.65
N VAL A 102 -25.98 -18.29 -2.31
CA VAL A 102 -25.09 -19.34 -1.80
C VAL A 102 -23.83 -18.65 -1.27
N LEU A 103 -23.66 -18.68 0.05
CA LEU A 103 -22.60 -17.98 0.76
C LEU A 103 -21.68 -18.96 1.50
N ASP A 104 -20.47 -18.52 1.82
CA ASP A 104 -19.61 -19.23 2.75
C ASP A 104 -20.32 -19.41 4.11
N TYR A 105 -20.08 -20.57 4.75
CA TYR A 105 -20.66 -20.90 6.05
C TYR A 105 -19.73 -20.48 7.19
N ALA A 106 -20.10 -19.45 7.94
CA ALA A 106 -19.44 -19.06 9.18
C ALA A 106 -19.78 -20.07 10.30
N ASN A 107 -18.83 -20.97 10.58
CA ASN A 107 -19.06 -22.18 11.36
C ASN A 107 -19.40 -21.98 12.85
N GLU A 108 -19.03 -20.86 13.44
CA GLU A 108 -19.31 -20.51 14.85
C GLU A 108 -20.58 -19.67 15.05
N GLY A 109 -21.32 -19.40 13.97
CA GLY A 109 -22.53 -18.58 13.99
C GLY A 109 -22.27 -17.08 14.16
N ASN A 110 -23.28 -16.33 14.59
CA ASN A 110 -23.15 -14.86 14.74
C ASN A 110 -22.43 -14.45 16.03
N LEU A 111 -21.80 -13.27 16.00
CA LEU A 111 -20.96 -12.74 17.08
C LEU A 111 -21.72 -12.62 18.41
N ARG A 112 -22.96 -12.13 18.43
CA ARG A 112 -23.77 -12.03 19.65
C ARG A 112 -23.97 -13.37 20.34
N ASN A 113 -24.36 -14.40 19.57
CA ASN A 113 -24.54 -15.76 20.10
C ASN A 113 -23.22 -16.38 20.55
N TYR A 114 -22.13 -16.10 19.82
CA TYR A 114 -20.79 -16.55 20.19
C TYR A 114 -20.34 -15.94 21.51
N LEU A 115 -20.45 -14.62 21.66
CA LEU A 115 -20.16 -13.91 22.91
C LEU A 115 -21.03 -14.47 24.03
N ARG A 116 -22.35 -14.60 23.86
CA ARG A 116 -23.24 -15.16 24.88
C ARG A 116 -22.78 -16.53 25.41
N LYS A 117 -22.27 -17.40 24.53
CA LYS A 117 -21.82 -18.74 24.90
C LYS A 117 -20.41 -18.79 25.47
N LYS A 118 -19.50 -17.94 24.97
CA LYS A 118 -18.05 -18.07 25.19
C LYS A 118 -17.47 -16.94 26.02
N PHE A 119 -18.21 -15.88 26.34
CA PHE A 119 -17.67 -14.65 26.92
C PHE A 119 -16.80 -14.88 28.17
N ILE A 120 -17.26 -15.74 29.09
CA ILE A 120 -16.52 -16.07 30.33
C ILE A 120 -15.17 -16.73 30.02
N SER A 121 -15.08 -17.49 28.92
CA SER A 121 -13.85 -18.16 28.49
C SER A 121 -12.92 -17.29 27.64
N LEU A 122 -13.39 -16.14 27.15
CA LEU A 122 -12.59 -15.25 26.29
C LEU A 122 -11.62 -14.42 27.12
N LYS A 123 -10.33 -14.51 26.78
CA LYS A 123 -9.31 -13.63 27.36
C LYS A 123 -9.31 -12.30 26.63
N TRP A 124 -8.74 -11.27 27.26
CA TRP A 124 -8.61 -9.95 26.63
C TRP A 124 -7.86 -9.98 25.30
N LYS A 125 -6.86 -10.85 25.16
CA LYS A 125 -6.18 -11.08 23.87
C LYS A 125 -7.16 -11.52 22.78
N ASP A 126 -8.10 -12.40 23.10
CA ASP A 126 -9.11 -12.89 22.14
C ASP A 126 -10.08 -11.77 21.78
N LYS A 127 -10.49 -10.95 22.76
CA LYS A 127 -11.39 -9.79 22.57
C LYS A 127 -10.74 -8.69 21.72
N ILE A 128 -9.47 -8.38 21.99
CA ILE A 128 -8.68 -7.42 21.21
C ILE A 128 -8.51 -7.94 19.79
N GLN A 129 -8.23 -9.24 19.61
CA GLN A 129 -8.16 -9.84 18.29
C GLN A 129 -9.50 -9.73 17.56
N MET A 130 -10.64 -10.02 18.21
CA MET A 130 -11.96 -9.83 17.60
C MET A 130 -12.22 -8.38 17.16
N ALA A 131 -11.80 -7.41 17.97
CA ALA A 131 -11.89 -5.99 17.61
C ALA A 131 -11.02 -5.67 16.38
N LEU A 132 -9.77 -6.15 16.35
CA LEU A 132 -8.85 -6.01 15.22
C LEU A 132 -9.35 -6.74 13.96
N ASP A 133 -10.09 -7.84 14.11
CA ASP A 133 -10.65 -8.57 12.98
C ASP A 133 -11.73 -7.74 12.27
N ILE A 134 -12.47 -6.95 13.03
CA ILE A 134 -13.50 -6.03 12.51
C ILE A 134 -12.87 -4.75 11.91
N THR A 135 -11.75 -4.27 12.46
CA THR A 135 -11.18 -2.95 12.11
C THR A 135 -9.90 -2.97 11.25
N MET A 136 -9.08 -4.01 11.36
CA MET A 136 -7.69 -4.04 10.89
C MET A 136 -7.29 -5.33 10.15
N ASN A 137 -8.25 -6.19 9.79
CA ASN A 137 -8.07 -7.29 8.83
C ASN A 137 -7.00 -8.35 9.21
N ASN A 138 -6.96 -8.82 10.47
CA ASN A 138 -5.92 -9.77 10.94
C ASN A 138 -6.42 -11.09 11.59
N GLY A 139 -7.68 -11.53 11.41
CA GLY A 139 -8.12 -12.78 12.05
C GLY A 139 -9.42 -13.43 11.57
N LYS A 140 -10.21 -14.04 12.47
CA LYS A 140 -11.16 -15.13 12.21
C LYS A 140 -12.61 -14.72 11.94
N LEU A 141 -13.01 -13.49 12.28
CA LEU A 141 -14.39 -13.01 12.09
C LEU A 141 -14.66 -12.57 10.64
N LEU A 142 -15.90 -12.81 10.17
CA LEU A 142 -16.39 -12.37 8.87
C LEU A 142 -17.57 -11.39 9.07
N ILE A 143 -17.61 -10.34 8.25
CA ILE A 143 -18.73 -9.42 8.13
C ILE A 143 -19.75 -10.03 7.16
N ALA A 144 -20.98 -10.20 7.62
CA ALA A 144 -22.08 -10.76 6.83
C ALA A 144 -23.28 -9.80 6.84
N ASP A 145 -24.22 -10.04 5.93
CA ASP A 145 -25.50 -9.33 5.82
C ASP A 145 -25.37 -7.85 5.43
N LEU A 146 -25.09 -7.61 4.14
CA LEU A 146 -24.97 -6.27 3.55
C LEU A 146 -26.31 -5.72 3.02
N GLY A 147 -27.44 -6.37 3.31
CA GLY A 147 -28.74 -6.07 2.68
C GLY A 147 -29.27 -4.64 2.90
N LEU A 148 -28.77 -3.95 3.93
CA LEU A 148 -29.06 -2.55 4.24
C LEU A 148 -28.02 -1.55 3.72
N SER A 149 -26.89 -2.03 3.20
CA SER A 149 -25.80 -1.19 2.70
C SER A 149 -26.24 -0.44 1.45
N LYS A 150 -25.80 0.82 1.34
CA LYS A 150 -26.12 1.72 0.21
C LYS A 150 -24.83 2.29 -0.35
N ARG A 151 -24.76 2.47 -1.68
CA ARG A 151 -23.62 3.20 -2.28
C ARG A 151 -23.67 4.66 -1.84
N LEU A 152 -22.51 5.30 -1.66
CA LEU A 152 -22.42 6.72 -1.30
C LEU A 152 -23.21 7.64 -2.25
N ALA A 153 -23.31 7.28 -3.53
CA ALA A 153 -24.08 8.01 -4.54
C ALA A 153 -25.61 7.87 -4.39
N GLU A 154 -26.10 6.80 -3.76
CA GLU A 154 -27.53 6.48 -3.57
C GLU A 154 -28.17 7.21 -2.37
N ILE A 155 -27.34 7.87 -1.55
CA ILE A 155 -27.73 8.62 -0.35
C ILE A 155 -28.69 9.80 -0.69
N THR A 156 -28.89 10.12 -1.97
CA THR A 156 -29.73 11.24 -2.44
C THR A 156 -31.23 11.01 -2.25
N THR A 157 -31.73 9.78 -2.15
CA THR A 157 -33.18 9.49 -2.10
C THR A 157 -33.78 9.51 -0.69
N ASN A 158 -34.75 10.40 -0.47
CA ASN A 158 -35.57 10.44 0.76
C ASN A 158 -36.39 9.14 0.87
N SER A 159 -36.07 8.25 1.80
CA SER A 159 -36.97 7.14 2.13
C SER A 159 -36.94 6.80 3.61
N LYS A 160 -38.10 6.38 4.11
CA LYS A 160 -38.42 5.91 5.47
C LYS A 160 -37.60 4.68 5.93
N GLY A 161 -36.51 4.33 5.24
CA GLY A 161 -35.66 3.16 5.49
C GLY A 161 -34.58 3.37 6.56
N ASN A 162 -34.36 4.60 7.05
CA ASN A 162 -33.20 4.91 7.90
C ASN A 162 -33.31 4.37 9.34
N THR A 163 -34.50 3.94 9.78
CA THR A 163 -34.73 3.28 11.07
C THR A 163 -34.79 1.75 10.99
N HIS A 164 -34.52 1.16 9.82
CA HIS A 164 -34.47 -0.29 9.68
C HIS A 164 -33.10 -0.84 10.15
N GLY A 165 -33.15 -1.91 10.94
CA GLY A 165 -31.98 -2.56 11.57
C GLY A 165 -32.20 -2.79 13.07
N MET A 166 -31.17 -3.30 13.76
CA MET A 166 -31.19 -3.42 15.22
C MET A 166 -31.00 -2.04 15.86
N THR A 167 -31.98 -1.60 16.66
CA THR A 167 -32.10 -0.23 17.19
C THR A 167 -30.85 0.24 17.92
N GLU A 168 -30.13 -0.67 18.58
CA GLU A 168 -28.93 -0.39 19.37
C GLU A 168 -27.72 0.01 18.52
N TYR A 169 -27.66 -0.41 17.25
CA TYR A 169 -26.59 -0.04 16.32
C TYR A 169 -26.98 1.12 15.41
N ILE A 170 -28.24 1.56 15.45
CA ILE A 170 -28.68 2.69 14.63
C ILE A 170 -28.23 3.98 15.29
N GLU A 171 -27.47 4.79 14.54
CA GLU A 171 -27.02 6.09 15.00
C GLU A 171 -28.20 6.94 15.53
N PRO A 172 -28.12 7.51 16.74
CA PRO A 172 -29.23 8.19 17.40
C PRO A 172 -29.89 9.31 16.58
N GLN A 173 -29.15 9.95 15.67
CA GLN A 173 -29.67 10.99 14.78
C GLN A 173 -30.78 10.49 13.85
N CYS A 174 -30.79 9.18 13.52
CA CYS A 174 -31.85 8.55 12.74
C CYS A 174 -33.23 8.60 13.44
N PHE A 175 -33.25 8.68 14.78
CA PHE A 175 -34.48 8.77 15.57
C PHE A 175 -34.89 10.22 15.88
N LYS A 176 -33.91 11.15 15.88
CA LYS A 176 -34.15 12.58 16.13
C LYS A 176 -34.62 13.31 14.88
N ASN A 177 -34.13 12.93 13.71
CA ASN A 177 -34.45 13.56 12.45
C ASN A 177 -34.75 12.50 11.39
N ASN A 178 -36.02 12.38 11.02
CA ASN A 178 -36.48 11.42 10.00
C ASN A 178 -35.93 11.70 8.60
N ARG A 179 -35.25 12.84 8.38
CA ARG A 179 -34.52 13.17 7.15
C ARG A 179 -33.00 12.99 7.28
N TYR A 180 -32.50 12.58 8.44
CA TYR A 180 -31.09 12.29 8.63
C TYR A 180 -30.68 11.14 7.72
N LYS A 181 -29.60 11.34 6.96
CA LYS A 181 -29.07 10.38 6.00
C LYS A 181 -27.87 9.70 6.63
N LYS A 182 -27.92 8.37 6.75
CA LYS A 182 -26.77 7.58 7.23
C LYS A 182 -25.56 7.89 6.35
N ASP A 183 -24.43 8.14 6.98
CA ASP A 183 -23.14 8.34 6.32
C ASP A 183 -22.08 7.51 7.05
N LYS A 184 -20.80 7.67 6.67
CA LYS A 184 -19.71 6.88 7.27
C LYS A 184 -19.66 6.97 8.80
N ARG A 185 -20.16 8.05 9.41
CA ARG A 185 -20.21 8.21 10.88
C ARG A 185 -21.22 7.26 11.52
N SER A 186 -22.29 6.90 10.79
CA SER A 186 -23.27 5.91 11.25
C SER A 186 -22.65 4.52 11.38
N ASP A 187 -21.72 4.16 10.49
CA ASP A 187 -20.98 2.90 10.57
C ASP A 187 -19.99 2.91 11.73
N ILE A 188 -19.34 4.05 12.00
CA ILE A 188 -18.44 4.23 13.16
C ILE A 188 -19.21 4.11 14.49
N TYR A 189 -20.43 4.64 14.58
CA TYR A 189 -21.29 4.42 15.75
C TYR A 189 -21.58 2.93 15.96
N SER A 190 -21.99 2.24 14.89
CA SER A 190 -22.28 0.79 14.92
C SER A 190 -21.05 -0.01 15.37
N LEU A 191 -19.86 0.37 14.88
CA LEU A 191 -18.59 -0.21 15.29
C LEU A 191 -18.30 0.01 16.78
N GLY A 192 -18.56 1.21 17.31
CA GLY A 192 -18.42 1.50 18.74
C GLY A 192 -19.28 0.59 19.61
N VAL A 193 -20.53 0.33 19.18
CA VAL A 193 -21.44 -0.61 19.87
C VAL A 193 -20.92 -2.04 19.80
N LEU A 194 -20.37 -2.49 18.66
CA LEU A 194 -19.74 -3.81 18.53
C LEU A 194 -18.53 -3.97 19.46
N LEU A 195 -17.67 -2.97 19.55
CA LEU A 195 -16.52 -2.99 20.47
C LEU A 195 -16.95 -3.03 21.93
N TRP A 196 -18.04 -2.33 22.27
CA TRP A 196 -18.64 -2.42 23.59
C TRP A 196 -19.19 -3.82 23.90
N GLU A 197 -19.91 -4.45 22.96
CA GLU A 197 -20.42 -5.81 23.15
C GLU A 197 -19.29 -6.84 23.31
N ILE A 198 -18.21 -6.73 22.51
CA ILE A 198 -17.04 -7.62 22.61
C ILE A 198 -16.32 -7.47 23.96
N SER A 199 -16.20 -6.25 24.45
CA SER A 199 -15.50 -5.97 25.71
C SER A 199 -16.33 -6.36 26.94
N SER A 200 -17.62 -6.02 26.94
CA SER A 200 -18.53 -6.15 28.09
C SER A 200 -19.31 -7.46 28.15
N GLY A 201 -19.60 -8.08 27.00
CA GLY A 201 -20.46 -9.26 26.90
C GLY A 201 -21.92 -8.98 27.25
N GLN A 202 -22.28 -7.70 27.47
CA GLN A 202 -23.62 -7.27 27.82
C GLN A 202 -24.43 -6.95 26.57
N GLN A 203 -25.73 -7.25 26.64
CA GLN A 203 -26.72 -6.96 25.62
C GLN A 203 -27.93 -6.32 26.31
N GLU A 204 -27.81 -5.05 26.69
CA GLU A 204 -28.91 -4.31 27.33
C GLU A 204 -29.12 -2.95 26.68
N ASN A 205 -30.38 -2.49 26.67
CA ASN A 205 -30.79 -1.14 26.27
C ASN A 205 -29.98 -0.10 27.02
N LEU A 206 -28.96 0.43 26.36
CA LEU A 206 -28.04 1.42 26.92
C LEU A 206 -28.77 2.74 27.17
N SER A 207 -28.86 3.17 28.43
CA SER A 207 -29.19 4.57 28.72
C SER A 207 -28.04 5.47 28.26
N LEU A 208 -28.34 6.68 27.78
CA LEU A 208 -27.34 7.65 27.31
C LEU A 208 -26.24 7.94 28.35
N GLU A 209 -26.55 7.84 29.64
CA GLU A 209 -25.61 8.05 30.75
C GLU A 209 -24.59 6.90 30.87
N LYS A 210 -25.00 5.63 30.67
CA LYS A 210 -24.08 4.49 30.71
C LYS A 210 -23.11 4.48 29.52
N ILE A 211 -23.55 4.93 28.34
CA ILE A 211 -22.69 5.05 27.14
C ILE A 211 -21.53 6.01 27.39
N ALA A 212 -21.78 7.12 28.09
CA ALA A 212 -20.74 8.11 28.42
C ALA A 212 -19.70 7.56 29.42
N GLU A 213 -20.13 6.79 30.42
CA GLU A 213 -19.25 6.11 31.38
C GLU A 213 -18.34 5.06 30.71
N ILE A 214 -18.91 4.26 29.80
CA ILE A 214 -18.19 3.23 29.04
C ILE A 214 -17.10 3.84 28.14
N TYR A 215 -17.41 4.97 27.50
CA TYR A 215 -16.46 5.67 26.63
C TYR A 215 -15.26 6.21 27.43
N PHE A 216 -15.53 6.75 28.62
CA PHE A 216 -14.51 7.32 29.50
C PHE A 216 -13.58 6.26 30.10
N GLU A 217 -14.11 5.09 30.49
CA GLU A 217 -13.32 3.98 31.03
C GLU A 217 -12.49 3.26 29.94
N SER A 218 -13.00 3.20 28.70
CA SER A 218 -12.28 2.61 27.56
C SER A 218 -11.03 3.41 27.19
N SER A 219 -11.11 4.76 27.17
CA SER A 219 -9.95 5.62 26.93
C SER A 219 -8.88 5.52 28.04
N ARG A 220 -9.29 5.30 29.30
CA ARG A 220 -8.36 5.06 30.41
C ARG A 220 -7.63 3.72 30.29
N MET A 221 -8.30 2.69 29.78
CA MET A 221 -7.74 1.36 29.63
C MET A 221 -6.71 1.32 28.49
N GLU A 222 -6.98 2.03 27.39
CA GLU A 222 -6.07 2.17 26.24
C GLU A 222 -4.75 2.87 26.63
N ILE A 223 -4.82 3.92 27.44
CA ILE A 223 -3.63 4.62 27.97
C ILE A 223 -2.79 3.68 28.85
N LYS A 224 -3.42 2.86 29.70
CA LYS A 224 -2.72 1.91 30.57
C LYS A 224 -2.06 0.76 29.78
N ILE A 225 -2.68 0.29 28.70
CA ILE A 225 -2.12 -0.74 27.81
C ILE A 225 -0.92 -0.18 27.06
N LYS A 226 -1.06 1.01 26.44
CA LYS A 226 0.04 1.69 25.74
C LYS A 226 1.24 1.96 26.65
N GLN A 227 1.01 2.34 27.92
CA GLN A 227 2.07 2.52 28.91
C GLN A 227 2.79 1.21 29.29
N ARG A 228 2.07 0.09 29.30
CA ARG A 228 2.64 -1.23 29.60
C ARG A 228 3.46 -1.76 28.43
N GLU A 229 2.93 -1.64 27.21
CA GLU A 229 3.63 -2.03 25.98
C GLU A 229 4.92 -1.22 25.80
N LEU A 230 4.88 0.09 26.06
CA LEU A 230 6.07 0.95 26.00
C LEU A 230 7.16 0.51 27.00
N LYS A 231 6.78 0.06 28.20
CA LYS A 231 7.72 -0.49 29.19
C LYS A 231 8.33 -1.81 28.77
N GLU A 232 7.53 -2.71 28.20
CA GLU A 232 7.99 -4.02 27.71
C GLU A 232 8.93 -3.84 26.50
N MET A 233 8.63 -2.89 25.61
CA MET A 233 9.47 -2.51 24.47
C MET A 233 10.82 -1.90 24.92
N TYR A 234 10.80 -1.03 25.93
CA TYR A 234 12.02 -0.43 26.45
C TYR A 234 12.94 -1.47 27.12
N SER A 235 12.36 -2.45 27.81
CA SER A 235 13.10 -3.58 28.37
C SER A 235 13.71 -4.48 27.28
N ALA A 236 12.97 -4.74 26.20
CA ALA A 236 13.47 -5.52 25.07
C ALA A 236 14.63 -4.79 24.34
N TYR A 237 14.50 -3.48 24.16
CA TYR A 237 15.56 -2.65 23.57
C TYR A 237 16.85 -2.68 24.40
N GLN A 238 16.76 -2.63 25.73
CA GLN A 238 17.94 -2.74 26.61
C GLN A 238 18.62 -4.12 26.52
N ASN A 239 17.84 -5.20 26.39
CA ASN A 239 18.39 -6.55 26.21
C ASN A 239 19.11 -6.69 24.87
N ILE A 240 18.53 -6.17 23.79
CA ILE A 240 19.14 -6.18 22.45
C ILE A 240 20.43 -5.36 22.41
N GLN A 241 20.48 -4.22 23.11
CA GLN A 241 21.70 -3.41 23.24
C GLN A 241 22.84 -4.17 23.95
N MET A 242 22.55 -4.92 25.03
CA MET A 242 23.56 -5.77 25.68
C MET A 242 24.04 -6.92 24.76
N GLU A 243 23.12 -7.51 24.00
CA GLU A 243 23.45 -8.62 23.10
C GLU A 243 24.31 -8.17 21.91
N LEU A 244 24.04 -6.96 21.38
CA LEU A 244 24.87 -6.31 20.35
C LEU A 244 26.30 -6.05 20.83
N VAL A 245 26.49 -5.60 22.07
CA VAL A 245 27.85 -5.39 22.65
C VAL A 245 28.61 -6.72 22.76
N ASN A 246 27.94 -7.80 23.17
CA ASN A 246 28.54 -9.14 23.23
C ASN A 246 28.88 -9.70 21.84
N LEU A 247 28.06 -9.42 20.82
CA LEU A 247 28.33 -9.82 19.44
C LEU A 247 29.49 -9.03 18.83
N GLN A 248 29.63 -7.75 19.14
CA GLN A 248 30.77 -6.92 18.71
C GLN A 248 32.10 -7.44 19.28
N GLN A 249 32.10 -7.91 20.53
CA GLN A 249 33.30 -8.55 21.12
C GLN A 249 33.64 -9.89 20.46
N LYS A 250 32.64 -10.71 20.09
CA LYS A 250 32.87 -11.97 19.35
C LYS A 250 33.40 -11.73 17.93
N ASN A 251 32.96 -10.68 17.26
CA ASN A 251 33.40 -10.36 15.89
C ASN A 251 34.89 -10.03 15.81
N SER A 252 35.42 -9.32 16.82
CA SER A 252 36.86 -9.02 16.91
C SER A 252 37.74 -10.27 17.02
N GLN A 253 37.23 -11.36 17.62
CA GLN A 253 37.94 -12.64 17.72
C GLN A 253 37.89 -13.45 16.42
N ILE A 254 36.77 -13.35 15.69
CA ILE A 254 36.57 -14.03 14.40
C ILE A 254 37.47 -13.41 13.32
N GLU A 255 37.61 -12.07 13.30
CA GLU A 255 38.51 -11.39 12.36
C GLU A 255 39.98 -11.78 12.56
N GLN A 256 40.42 -11.98 13.81
CA GLN A 256 41.78 -12.47 14.09
C GLN A 256 41.99 -13.90 13.58
N ASN A 257 41.01 -14.79 13.81
CA ASN A 257 41.07 -16.17 13.33
C ASN A 257 41.04 -16.26 11.79
N TYR A 258 40.31 -15.36 11.13
CA TYR A 258 40.22 -15.30 9.67
C TYR A 258 41.55 -14.88 9.02
N GLN A 259 42.27 -13.91 9.61
CA GLN A 259 43.60 -13.51 9.12
C GLN A 259 44.64 -14.64 9.29
N GLU A 260 44.54 -15.44 10.36
CA GLU A 260 45.39 -16.60 10.58
C GLU A 260 45.15 -17.74 9.58
N LEU A 261 43.88 -17.99 9.22
CA LEU A 261 43.47 -18.98 8.21
C LEU A 261 43.87 -18.56 6.80
N LYS A 262 43.77 -17.26 6.48
CA LYS A 262 44.18 -16.68 5.20
C LYS A 262 45.69 -16.84 4.96
N LEU A 263 46.51 -16.72 6.00
CA LEU A 263 47.96 -16.95 5.93
C LEU A 263 48.33 -18.43 5.74
N LYS A 264 47.52 -19.36 6.27
CA LYS A 264 47.70 -20.82 6.07
C LYS A 264 47.29 -21.31 4.68
N LEU A 265 46.35 -20.64 4.03
CA LEU A 265 45.89 -20.99 2.67
C LEU A 265 46.87 -20.55 1.56
N ILE A 266 47.75 -19.60 1.84
CA ILE A 266 48.76 -19.09 0.88
C ILE A 266 49.93 -20.08 0.70
N SER A 267 50.11 -21.08 1.59
CA SER A 267 51.23 -22.03 1.49
C SER A 267 50.91 -23.37 0.80
N ASN A 268 49.72 -23.57 0.21
CA ASN A 268 49.33 -24.85 -0.40
C ASN A 268 48.88 -24.72 -1.87
N ARG A 269 49.31 -23.66 -2.56
CA ARG A 269 48.97 -23.39 -3.98
C ARG A 269 50.04 -23.82 -4.97
N GLU A 270 50.69 -24.96 -4.73
CA GLU A 270 51.59 -25.60 -5.69
C GLU A 270 51.28 -27.11 -5.80
N PHE A 271 50.12 -27.48 -6.37
CA PHE A 271 50.00 -28.81 -6.98
C PHE A 271 48.83 -29.02 -7.95
N ALA A 272 47.85 -28.12 -8.03
CA ALA A 272 46.62 -28.39 -8.81
C ALA A 272 46.49 -27.56 -10.09
N GLU A 273 47.58 -27.36 -10.82
CA GLU A 273 47.51 -26.93 -12.22
C GLU A 273 48.48 -27.74 -13.07
N LYS A 274 48.01 -28.88 -13.59
CA LYS A 274 48.32 -29.31 -14.95
C LYS A 274 47.46 -30.50 -15.39
N VAL A 275 46.67 -30.21 -16.43
CA VAL A 275 46.43 -31.03 -17.63
C VAL A 275 44.99 -31.56 -17.82
N GLN A 276 44.37 -30.98 -18.87
CA GLN A 276 43.34 -31.55 -19.76
C GLN A 276 41.85 -31.20 -19.53
N ALA A 277 41.47 -29.94 -19.71
CA ALA A 277 40.15 -29.59 -20.27
C ALA A 277 40.19 -28.28 -21.09
N ASP A 278 41.29 -28.05 -21.80
CA ASP A 278 41.39 -26.97 -22.78
C ASP A 278 41.09 -27.52 -24.18
N LYS A 279 39.88 -27.20 -24.68
CA LYS A 279 39.73 -26.75 -26.07
C LYS A 279 38.41 -26.09 -26.46
N ILE A 280 37.51 -25.78 -25.53
CA ILE A 280 36.32 -24.94 -25.83
C ILE A 280 36.07 -23.80 -24.81
N ILE A 281 36.65 -23.84 -23.59
CA ILE A 281 36.31 -22.90 -22.50
C ILE A 281 37.18 -21.62 -22.47
N ASN A 282 38.28 -21.57 -23.22
CA ASN A 282 39.37 -20.62 -22.95
C ASN A 282 39.32 -19.29 -23.73
N LYS A 283 38.14 -18.85 -24.21
CA LYS A 283 37.97 -17.50 -24.79
C LYS A 283 37.26 -16.50 -23.88
N HIS A 284 36.67 -16.96 -22.77
CA HIS A 284 35.77 -16.13 -21.96
C HIS A 284 35.90 -16.29 -20.44
N LYS A 285 36.97 -16.95 -19.96
CA LYS A 285 37.22 -17.21 -18.54
C LYS A 285 37.30 -15.91 -17.70
N ASP A 286 37.61 -14.79 -18.36
CA ASP A 286 37.72 -13.44 -17.78
C ASP A 286 36.53 -12.51 -18.10
N CYS A 287 35.38 -13.05 -18.54
CA CYS A 287 34.20 -12.22 -18.84
C CYS A 287 33.51 -11.66 -17.59
N TYR A 288 33.91 -12.13 -16.41
CA TYR A 288 33.60 -11.52 -15.14
C TYR A 288 34.63 -10.43 -14.85
N ASN A 289 34.17 -9.18 -14.77
CA ASN A 289 35.01 -8.07 -14.33
C ASN A 289 34.73 -7.77 -12.85
N GLU A 290 35.73 -7.99 -11.98
CA GLU A 290 35.67 -7.67 -10.55
C GLU A 290 35.57 -6.17 -10.27
N GLU A 291 36.17 -5.33 -11.13
CA GLU A 291 36.14 -3.88 -10.97
C GLU A 291 34.76 -3.30 -11.33
N ASP A 292 34.06 -3.88 -12.31
CA ASP A 292 32.76 -3.41 -12.81
C ASP A 292 31.55 -4.24 -12.32
N TYR A 293 31.77 -5.29 -11.53
CA TYR A 293 30.73 -6.21 -11.03
C TYR A 293 29.84 -6.82 -12.14
N LYS A 294 30.41 -7.00 -13.34
CA LYS A 294 29.68 -7.52 -14.50
C LYS A 294 29.75 -9.06 -14.54
N PRO A 295 28.62 -9.77 -14.48
CA PRO A 295 28.60 -11.23 -14.30
C PRO A 295 28.92 -12.05 -15.55
N TRP A 296 28.72 -11.48 -16.74
CA TRP A 296 28.93 -12.13 -18.04
C TRP A 296 29.12 -11.11 -19.18
N CYS A 297 29.70 -11.55 -20.30
CA CYS A 297 29.69 -10.81 -21.57
C CYS A 297 28.49 -11.26 -22.44
N LYS A 298 28.24 -10.57 -23.57
CA LYS A 298 27.11 -10.90 -24.47
C LYS A 298 27.13 -12.34 -25.00
N GLU A 299 28.31 -12.93 -25.15
CA GLU A 299 28.50 -14.30 -25.64
C GLU A 299 28.42 -15.35 -24.51
N CYS A 300 28.45 -14.92 -23.24
CA CYS A 300 28.46 -15.79 -22.06
C CYS A 300 27.18 -15.72 -21.23
N VAL A 301 26.19 -14.92 -21.64
CA VAL A 301 24.88 -14.94 -20.98
C VAL A 301 24.35 -16.37 -21.07
N PRO A 302 23.94 -16.98 -19.95
CA PRO A 302 23.39 -18.32 -20.01
C PRO A 302 22.19 -18.38 -20.95
N ASN A 303 22.25 -19.23 -21.97
CA ASN A 303 21.23 -19.33 -23.01
C ASN A 303 19.82 -19.48 -22.44
N TYR A 304 19.65 -20.23 -21.35
CA TYR A 304 18.34 -20.43 -20.70
C TYR A 304 17.71 -19.14 -20.11
N ILE A 305 18.46 -18.03 -19.97
CA ILE A 305 17.93 -16.73 -19.54
C ILE A 305 17.25 -16.03 -20.72
N ILE A 306 17.77 -16.23 -21.95
CA ILE A 306 17.32 -15.54 -23.17
C ILE A 306 16.39 -16.45 -24.01
N GLU A 307 16.58 -17.76 -23.97
CA GLU A 307 15.84 -18.72 -24.79
C GLU A 307 14.45 -19.04 -24.23
N GLY A 308 13.49 -19.20 -25.14
CA GLY A 308 12.18 -19.79 -24.83
C GLY A 308 11.06 -18.80 -24.50
N TRP A 309 11.29 -17.49 -24.55
CA TRP A 309 10.25 -16.49 -24.34
C TRP A 309 10.31 -15.34 -25.35
N SER A 310 9.14 -14.77 -25.67
CA SER A 310 9.00 -13.58 -26.53
C SER A 310 7.80 -12.78 -26.06
N SER A 311 7.95 -11.46 -26.01
CA SER A 311 6.84 -10.53 -25.77
C SER A 311 5.98 -10.25 -27.00
N GLU A 312 6.35 -10.81 -28.16
CA GLU A 312 5.82 -10.47 -29.49
C GLU A 312 6.08 -9.01 -29.91
N ASN A 313 6.80 -8.23 -29.10
CA ASN A 313 7.25 -6.88 -29.40
C ASN A 313 8.78 -6.82 -29.41
N HIS A 314 9.35 -6.46 -30.56
CA HIS A 314 10.79 -6.42 -30.77
C HIS A 314 11.49 -5.45 -29.80
N ASP A 315 10.94 -4.27 -29.58
CA ASP A 315 11.59 -3.22 -28.80
C ASP A 315 11.58 -3.53 -27.30
N VAL A 316 10.50 -4.13 -26.79
CA VAL A 316 10.44 -4.64 -25.41
C VAL A 316 11.41 -5.80 -25.22
N ASN A 317 11.48 -6.73 -26.18
CA ASN A 317 12.44 -7.83 -26.14
C ASN A 317 13.89 -7.31 -26.10
N GLU A 318 14.24 -6.36 -26.97
CA GLU A 318 15.57 -5.75 -26.99
C GLU A 318 15.88 -4.97 -25.71
N PHE A 319 14.90 -4.26 -25.15
CA PHE A 319 15.06 -3.59 -23.85
C PHE A 319 15.39 -4.59 -22.74
N ILE A 320 14.61 -5.67 -22.60
CA ILE A 320 14.83 -6.67 -21.56
C ILE A 320 16.19 -7.34 -21.74
N LYS A 321 16.55 -7.74 -22.97
CA LYS A 321 17.89 -8.29 -23.27
C LYS A 321 19.00 -7.31 -22.91
N ASP A 322 18.85 -6.02 -23.22
CA ASP A 322 19.84 -5.00 -22.84
C ASP A 322 20.02 -4.93 -21.32
N THR A 323 18.94 -5.06 -20.53
CA THR A 323 19.07 -5.13 -19.06
C THR A 323 19.83 -6.38 -18.60
N ILE A 324 19.63 -7.52 -19.25
CA ILE A 324 20.33 -8.78 -18.96
C ILE A 324 21.81 -8.66 -19.33
N TYR A 325 22.14 -8.08 -20.49
CA TYR A 325 23.54 -7.87 -20.92
C TYR A 325 24.30 -6.89 -20.03
N ASN A 326 23.58 -5.99 -19.36
CA ASN A 326 24.12 -4.99 -18.45
C ASN A 326 23.77 -5.30 -16.98
N ALA A 327 23.46 -6.57 -16.67
CA ALA A 327 23.15 -7.00 -15.30
C ALA A 327 24.32 -6.65 -14.35
N LYS A 328 23.97 -6.20 -13.14
CA LYS A 328 24.93 -5.89 -12.07
C LYS A 328 24.66 -6.76 -10.84
N LEU A 329 25.70 -7.04 -10.07
CA LEU A 329 25.56 -7.62 -8.74
C LEU A 329 25.01 -6.58 -7.76
N SER A 330 23.99 -6.96 -6.97
CA SER A 330 23.49 -6.14 -5.87
C SER A 330 24.47 -6.17 -4.70
N TYR A 331 24.81 -5.00 -4.13
CA TYR A 331 25.66 -4.87 -2.95
C TYR A 331 25.05 -5.44 -1.66
N ILE A 332 23.73 -5.68 -1.64
CA ILE A 332 22.99 -6.08 -0.42
C ILE A 332 22.60 -7.56 -0.46
N GLU A 333 22.35 -8.11 -1.65
CA GLU A 333 21.64 -9.41 -1.76
C GLU A 333 22.43 -10.53 -2.45
N ASP A 334 23.68 -10.33 -2.90
CA ASP A 334 24.47 -11.36 -3.62
C ASP A 334 23.74 -11.97 -4.85
N TYR A 335 22.73 -11.28 -5.40
CA TYR A 335 21.97 -11.67 -6.60
C TYR A 335 22.14 -10.66 -7.73
N LEU A 336 21.89 -11.13 -8.95
CA LEU A 336 21.92 -10.32 -10.17
C LEU A 336 20.66 -9.50 -10.32
N VAL A 337 20.83 -8.22 -10.66
CA VAL A 337 19.71 -7.30 -10.96
C VAL A 337 19.63 -7.13 -12.47
N TYR A 338 18.53 -7.59 -13.06
CA TYR A 338 18.11 -7.38 -14.45
C TYR A 338 16.60 -7.52 -14.55
N LEU A 339 15.98 -7.07 -15.66
CA LEU A 339 14.55 -7.24 -15.87
C LEU A 339 14.25 -8.59 -16.48
N GLU A 340 13.22 -9.26 -15.97
CA GLU A 340 12.73 -10.52 -16.53
C GLU A 340 11.49 -10.28 -17.40
N TRP A 341 11.39 -10.97 -18.54
CA TRP A 341 10.08 -11.19 -19.15
C TRP A 341 9.39 -12.33 -18.43
N VAL A 342 8.25 -12.05 -17.83
CA VAL A 342 7.53 -13.04 -17.04
C VAL A 342 6.24 -13.44 -17.77
N PRO A 343 6.11 -14.70 -18.23
CA PRO A 343 4.83 -15.21 -18.74
C PRO A 343 3.71 -15.04 -17.72
N PHE A 344 2.54 -14.55 -18.15
CA PHE A 344 1.45 -14.19 -17.25
C PHE A 344 0.91 -15.36 -16.40
N ASN A 345 1.03 -16.59 -16.89
CA ASN A 345 0.64 -17.80 -16.16
C ASN A 345 1.50 -18.11 -14.92
N ARG A 346 2.59 -17.37 -14.68
CA ARG A 346 3.39 -17.47 -13.45
C ARG A 346 2.81 -16.67 -12.28
N PHE A 347 1.74 -15.89 -12.49
CA PHE A 347 1.07 -15.17 -11.41
C PHE A 347 -0.08 -15.98 -10.83
N LYS A 348 -0.15 -16.05 -9.50
CA LYS A 348 -1.28 -16.62 -8.75
C LYS A 348 -1.60 -15.72 -7.57
N ASP A 349 -2.83 -15.19 -7.53
CA ASP A 349 -3.31 -14.34 -6.45
C ASP A 349 -2.33 -13.18 -6.11
N ILE A 350 -1.78 -12.52 -7.15
CA ILE A 350 -0.81 -11.40 -7.08
C ILE A 350 0.63 -11.83 -6.65
N ASN A 351 0.86 -13.11 -6.37
CA ASN A 351 2.21 -13.63 -6.17
C ASN A 351 2.84 -14.02 -7.51
N LEU A 352 4.08 -13.58 -7.73
CA LEU A 352 4.94 -14.18 -8.75
C LEU A 352 5.42 -15.53 -8.22
N ILE A 353 5.00 -16.60 -8.88
CA ILE A 353 5.50 -17.94 -8.60
C ILE A 353 6.92 -18.03 -9.16
N GLY A 354 7.84 -17.72 -8.27
CA GLY A 354 9.25 -18.00 -8.43
C GLY A 354 10.01 -16.94 -9.23
N GLU A 355 10.69 -16.02 -8.56
CA GLU A 355 11.70 -15.14 -9.17
C GLU A 355 12.93 -15.96 -9.61
N ALA A 356 13.47 -15.71 -10.80
CA ALA A 356 14.68 -16.40 -11.26
C ALA A 356 15.94 -15.77 -10.62
N LYS A 357 16.40 -16.34 -9.49
CA LYS A 357 17.65 -15.92 -8.83
C LYS A 357 18.82 -16.80 -9.23
N TYR A 358 20.01 -16.21 -9.28
CA TYR A 358 21.26 -16.88 -9.70
C TYR A 358 22.37 -16.63 -8.69
N LYS A 359 23.11 -17.69 -8.33
CA LYS A 359 24.24 -17.63 -7.41
C LYS A 359 25.51 -18.17 -8.08
N ARG A 360 26.61 -17.41 -7.96
CA ARG A 360 27.94 -17.83 -8.42
C ARG A 360 28.49 -18.96 -7.53
N GLN A 361 29.08 -19.97 -8.15
CA GLN A 361 29.75 -21.09 -7.51
C GLN A 361 31.27 -20.86 -7.43
N ASP A 362 31.96 -21.62 -6.58
CA ASP A 362 33.42 -21.50 -6.36
C ASP A 362 34.24 -21.77 -7.63
N ASP A 363 33.69 -22.53 -8.58
CA ASP A 363 34.29 -22.83 -9.88
C ASP A 363 34.05 -21.72 -10.94
N GLY A 364 33.36 -20.63 -10.56
CA GLY A 364 33.00 -19.52 -11.42
C GLY A 364 31.70 -19.69 -12.21
N SER A 365 31.02 -20.85 -12.12
CA SER A 365 29.74 -21.10 -12.80
C SER A 365 28.55 -20.46 -12.06
N TRP A 366 27.42 -20.29 -12.76
CA TRP A 366 26.18 -19.76 -12.20
C TRP A 366 25.13 -20.85 -12.00
N LYS A 367 24.61 -20.98 -10.78
CA LYS A 367 23.52 -21.91 -10.44
C LYS A 367 22.21 -21.14 -10.29
N LYS A 368 21.16 -21.59 -10.98
CA LYS A 368 19.78 -21.13 -10.77
C LYS A 368 19.29 -21.64 -9.41
N LEU A 369 18.72 -20.74 -8.60
CA LEU A 369 18.11 -21.10 -7.33
C LEU A 369 16.68 -21.59 -7.53
N ASP A 370 16.22 -22.42 -6.59
CA ASP A 370 14.82 -22.82 -6.53
C ASP A 370 13.96 -21.57 -6.28
N PRO A 371 12.91 -21.37 -7.07
CA PRO A 371 12.31 -20.07 -7.15
C PRO A 371 11.22 -19.94 -6.07
N GLU A 372 11.43 -19.06 -5.09
CA GLU A 372 10.47 -18.81 -4.01
C GLU A 372 9.36 -17.86 -4.49
N PRO A 373 8.08 -18.08 -4.10
CA PRO A 373 7.02 -17.14 -4.41
C PRO A 373 7.30 -15.78 -3.76
N ILE A 374 7.22 -14.70 -4.56
CA ILE A 374 7.34 -13.33 -4.06
C ILE A 374 6.05 -12.56 -4.34
N ARG A 375 5.68 -11.69 -3.41
CA ARG A 375 4.57 -10.74 -3.62
C ARG A 375 5.04 -9.61 -4.51
N VAL A 376 4.29 -9.33 -5.57
CA VAL A 376 4.60 -8.27 -6.53
C VAL A 376 3.40 -7.35 -6.74
N ALA A 377 3.65 -6.12 -7.17
CA ALA A 377 2.62 -5.26 -7.70
C ALA A 377 2.62 -5.36 -9.23
N LEU A 378 1.44 -5.57 -9.81
CA LEU A 378 1.22 -5.62 -11.25
C LEU A 378 0.60 -4.29 -11.69
N LYS A 379 1.41 -3.45 -12.34
CA LYS A 379 0.97 -2.15 -12.83
C LYS A 379 0.74 -2.19 -14.34
N LYS A 380 -0.52 -2.16 -14.73
CA LYS A 380 -0.92 -2.10 -16.14
C LYS A 380 -0.49 -0.78 -16.78
N LEU A 381 0.12 -0.87 -17.95
CA LEU A 381 0.52 0.28 -18.75
C LEU A 381 -0.59 0.52 -19.77
N ASN A 382 -1.45 1.49 -19.51
CA ASN A 382 -2.66 1.69 -20.31
C ASN A 382 -2.33 2.02 -21.77
N GLU A 383 -3.07 1.42 -22.70
CA GLU A 383 -2.92 1.57 -24.15
C GLU A 383 -1.53 1.15 -24.69
N SER A 384 -0.80 0.33 -23.92
CA SER A 384 0.56 -0.10 -24.27
C SER A 384 0.66 -1.24 -25.27
N LYS A 385 -0.46 -1.75 -25.80
CA LYS A 385 -0.46 -2.72 -26.91
C LYS A 385 0.44 -2.25 -28.05
N ASN A 386 0.43 -0.94 -28.32
CA ASN A 386 1.35 -0.24 -29.22
C ASN A 386 2.22 0.76 -28.44
N ILE A 387 3.03 0.24 -27.50
CA ILE A 387 3.94 1.06 -26.69
C ILE A 387 4.81 1.98 -27.56
N SER A 388 4.82 3.27 -27.26
CA SER A 388 5.64 4.23 -27.99
C SER A 388 7.11 4.10 -27.62
N VAL A 389 8.00 4.49 -28.55
CA VAL A 389 9.44 4.52 -28.31
C VAL A 389 9.76 5.49 -27.18
N GLU A 390 9.01 6.60 -27.08
CA GLU A 390 9.12 7.60 -26.03
C GLU A 390 8.82 6.99 -24.64
N PHE A 391 7.74 6.21 -24.53
CA PHE A 391 7.35 5.57 -23.28
C PHE A 391 8.33 4.45 -22.89
N LEU A 392 8.80 3.65 -23.86
CA LEU A 392 9.84 2.66 -23.62
C LEU A 392 11.17 3.30 -23.17
N ASN A 393 11.49 4.50 -23.67
CA ASN A 393 12.65 5.26 -23.21
C ASN A 393 12.47 5.73 -21.75
N GLU A 394 11.25 6.07 -21.32
CA GLU A 394 10.98 6.37 -19.91
C GLU A 394 11.19 5.13 -19.02
N LEU A 395 10.75 3.94 -19.46
CA LEU A 395 11.04 2.66 -18.77
C LEU A 395 12.54 2.34 -18.72
N LYS A 396 13.28 2.63 -19.79
CA LYS A 396 14.76 2.48 -19.83
C LYS A 396 15.45 3.41 -18.84
N SER A 397 15.00 4.66 -18.73
CA SER A 397 15.56 5.62 -17.76
C SER A 397 15.24 5.21 -16.32
N LEU A 398 14.02 4.71 -16.09
CA LEU A 398 13.62 4.07 -14.82
C LEU A 398 14.53 2.91 -14.43
N TRP A 399 14.82 2.00 -15.38
CA TRP A 399 15.75 0.90 -15.17
C TRP A 399 17.17 1.39 -14.84
N LYS A 400 17.68 2.38 -15.60
CA LYS A 400 19.01 2.96 -15.35
C LYS A 400 19.13 3.48 -13.92
N LEU A 401 18.13 4.20 -13.42
CA LEU A 401 18.09 4.68 -12.04
C LEU A 401 18.23 3.54 -11.03
N ASN A 402 17.50 2.44 -11.22
CA ASN A 402 17.53 1.24 -10.36
C ASN A 402 18.95 0.67 -10.23
N GLY A 403 19.75 0.75 -11.30
CA GLY A 403 21.13 0.24 -11.33
C GLY A 403 22.20 1.10 -10.66
N PHE A 404 21.85 2.25 -10.06
CA PHE A 404 22.80 3.14 -9.36
C PHE A 404 22.59 3.20 -7.84
N HIS A 405 21.36 3.00 -7.33
CA HIS A 405 21.05 3.26 -5.93
C HIS A 405 20.05 2.27 -5.33
N ASN A 406 20.35 1.77 -4.14
CA ASN A 406 19.52 0.85 -3.35
C ASN A 406 18.23 1.50 -2.77
N TYR A 407 17.92 2.74 -3.15
CA TYR A 407 16.81 3.54 -2.60
C TYR A 407 15.62 3.67 -3.56
N LEU A 408 15.57 2.86 -4.62
CA LEU A 408 14.49 2.89 -5.62
C LEU A 408 13.62 1.64 -5.52
N LEU A 409 12.34 1.80 -5.87
CA LEU A 409 11.39 0.70 -5.90
C LEU A 409 11.88 -0.37 -6.88
N ARG A 410 11.95 -1.64 -6.44
CA ARG A 410 12.44 -2.72 -7.29
C ARG A 410 11.52 -2.93 -8.49
N PHE A 411 12.12 -2.95 -9.67
CA PHE A 411 11.48 -3.26 -10.95
C PHE A 411 11.95 -4.64 -11.38
N TYR A 412 11.09 -5.65 -11.27
CA TYR A 412 11.46 -7.05 -11.52
C TYR A 412 11.41 -7.41 -13.00
N GLY A 413 10.52 -6.77 -13.76
CA GLY A 413 10.29 -7.21 -15.12
C GLY A 413 8.99 -6.73 -15.74
N ILE A 414 8.69 -7.25 -16.91
CA ILE A 414 7.49 -6.93 -17.69
C ILE A 414 6.74 -8.23 -17.99
N THR A 415 5.42 -8.16 -17.93
CA THR A 415 4.51 -9.18 -18.47
C THR A 415 3.51 -8.54 -19.42
N LYS A 416 2.63 -9.35 -20.01
CA LYS A 416 1.57 -8.90 -20.92
C LYS A 416 0.26 -9.54 -20.47
N ASP A 417 -0.76 -8.70 -20.36
CA ASP A 417 -2.13 -9.13 -20.10
C ASP A 417 -2.60 -10.00 -21.28
N PRO A 418 -3.00 -11.27 -21.05
CA PRO A 418 -3.44 -12.15 -22.13
C PRO A 418 -4.78 -11.73 -22.74
N GLU A 419 -5.61 -10.96 -22.02
CA GLU A 419 -6.92 -10.52 -22.49
C GLU A 419 -6.83 -9.20 -23.25
N THR A 420 -6.11 -8.22 -22.71
CA THR A 420 -6.03 -6.88 -23.32
C THR A 420 -4.79 -6.66 -24.19
N GLU A 421 -3.82 -7.58 -24.14
CA GLU A 421 -2.52 -7.49 -24.79
C GLU A 421 -1.67 -6.27 -24.35
N GLU A 422 -2.06 -5.60 -23.26
CA GLU A 422 -1.31 -4.49 -22.69
C GLU A 422 -0.14 -5.01 -21.83
N PHE A 423 0.98 -4.32 -21.90
CA PHE A 423 2.12 -4.57 -21.03
C PHE A 423 1.80 -4.19 -19.58
N ILE A 424 2.36 -4.97 -18.67
CA ILE A 424 2.23 -4.80 -17.23
C ILE A 424 3.65 -4.75 -16.65
N MET A 425 3.94 -3.69 -15.91
CA MET A 425 5.18 -3.54 -15.14
C MET A 425 5.06 -4.34 -13.83
N ILE A 426 6.10 -5.09 -13.48
CA ILE A 426 6.16 -5.90 -12.26
C ILE A 426 7.10 -5.21 -11.27
N THR A 427 6.57 -4.71 -10.16
CA THR A 427 7.36 -3.99 -9.15
C THR A 427 7.23 -4.61 -7.77
N GLN A 428 8.06 -4.16 -6.84
CA GLN A 428 7.92 -4.50 -5.42
C GLN A 428 6.53 -4.14 -4.91
N PHE A 429 5.94 -5.05 -4.15
CA PHE A 429 4.65 -4.81 -3.51
C PHE A 429 4.85 -4.04 -2.20
N ALA A 430 4.12 -2.94 -2.04
CA ALA A 430 4.19 -2.11 -0.83
C ALA A 430 3.13 -2.52 0.20
N GLU A 431 3.48 -3.48 1.06
CA GLU A 431 2.56 -4.04 2.07
C GLU A 431 2.02 -2.99 3.06
N LYS A 432 2.80 -1.94 3.33
CA LYS A 432 2.45 -0.90 4.30
C LYS A 432 1.79 0.33 3.66
N GLY A 433 1.44 0.25 2.38
CA GLY A 433 0.75 1.31 1.66
C GLY A 433 1.66 2.48 1.29
N ASN A 434 1.13 3.71 1.38
CA ASN A 434 1.80 4.94 0.95
C ASN A 434 1.93 5.98 2.07
N LEU A 435 2.75 7.01 1.83
CA LEU A 435 3.05 8.07 2.79
C LEU A 435 1.77 8.77 3.29
N ARG A 436 0.80 9.04 2.40
CA ARG A 436 -0.49 9.63 2.79
C ARG A 436 -1.17 8.81 3.89
N SER A 437 -1.32 7.51 3.65
CA SER A 437 -2.00 6.59 4.57
C SER A 437 -1.19 6.46 5.86
N PHE A 438 0.13 6.36 5.74
CA PHE A 438 1.04 6.30 6.88
C PHE A 438 0.92 7.54 7.78
N LEU A 439 0.88 8.75 7.22
CA LEU A 439 0.74 9.98 7.99
C LEU A 439 -0.60 10.04 8.72
N SER A 440 -1.69 9.61 8.07
CA SER A 440 -3.03 9.63 8.69
C SER A 440 -3.13 8.81 9.98
N THR A 441 -2.28 7.79 10.16
CA THR A 441 -2.29 6.91 11.34
C THR A 441 -1.10 7.13 12.28
N ASN A 442 0.05 7.60 11.77
CA ASN A 442 1.31 7.62 12.51
C ASN A 442 1.90 9.02 12.71
N PHE A 443 1.23 10.09 12.29
CA PHE A 443 1.78 11.45 12.33
C PHE A 443 2.35 11.86 13.70
N HIS A 444 1.64 11.55 14.80
CA HIS A 444 2.10 11.90 16.15
C HIS A 444 3.27 11.04 16.66
N SER A 445 3.61 9.97 15.97
CA SER A 445 4.68 9.05 16.34
C SER A 445 6.00 9.30 15.60
N ILE A 446 5.97 10.12 14.54
CA ILE A 446 7.16 10.44 13.74
C ILE A 446 7.81 11.73 14.22
N LEU A 447 9.11 11.68 14.48
CA LEU A 447 9.90 12.85 14.87
C LEU A 447 10.46 13.57 13.64
N TRP A 448 10.95 14.79 13.82
CA TRP A 448 11.54 15.59 12.74
C TRP A 448 12.76 14.92 12.11
N LYS A 449 13.58 14.21 12.89
CA LYS A 449 14.69 13.41 12.32
C LYS A 449 14.20 12.36 11.31
N ASP A 450 13.05 11.74 11.56
CA ASP A 450 12.49 10.71 10.67
C ASP A 450 11.89 11.37 9.42
N LYS A 451 11.27 12.54 9.56
CA LYS A 451 10.79 13.37 8.45
C LYS A 451 11.96 13.84 7.57
N LEU A 452 13.08 14.22 8.16
CA LEU A 452 14.28 14.65 7.44
C LEU A 452 14.97 13.49 6.71
N ASP A 453 15.05 12.31 7.33
CA ASP A 453 15.56 11.09 6.68
C ASP A 453 14.71 10.73 5.46
N LEU A 454 13.39 10.77 5.58
CA LEU A 454 12.46 10.61 4.47
C LEU A 454 12.74 11.64 3.35
N LEU A 455 12.72 12.94 3.69
CA LEU A 455 12.91 14.01 2.71
C LEU A 455 14.29 13.94 2.03
N ASN A 456 15.33 13.59 2.77
CA ASN A 456 16.68 13.42 2.23
C ASN A 456 16.72 12.33 1.15
N LYS A 457 16.11 11.16 1.41
CA LYS A 457 16.02 10.06 0.44
C LYS A 457 15.21 10.44 -0.79
N LEU A 458 14.06 11.11 -0.59
CA LEU A 458 13.24 11.60 -1.68
C LEU A 458 13.99 12.62 -2.55
N ALA A 459 14.74 13.53 -1.93
CA ALA A 459 15.51 14.54 -2.65
C ALA A 459 16.65 13.91 -3.46
N LEU A 460 17.35 12.91 -2.90
CA LEU A 460 18.37 12.15 -3.62
C LEU A 460 17.79 11.42 -4.84
N ASN A 461 16.66 10.74 -4.67
CA ASN A 461 15.99 10.06 -5.79
C ASN A 461 15.58 11.04 -6.89
N LEU A 462 15.08 12.21 -6.49
CA LEU A 462 14.68 13.26 -7.44
C LEU A 462 15.89 13.88 -8.15
N GLU A 463 17.00 14.09 -7.44
CA GLU A 463 18.27 14.53 -8.02
C GLU A 463 18.75 13.56 -9.10
N CYS A 464 18.82 12.26 -8.81
CA CYS A 464 19.22 11.26 -9.78
C CYS A 464 18.32 11.26 -11.03
N LEU A 465 17.00 11.42 -10.84
CA LEU A 465 16.06 11.53 -11.95
C LEU A 465 16.33 12.79 -12.81
N HIS A 466 16.58 13.92 -12.15
CA HIS A 466 16.82 15.22 -12.78
C HIS A 466 18.17 15.26 -13.51
N GLU A 467 19.21 14.60 -13.01
CA GLU A 467 20.51 14.45 -13.67
C GLU A 467 20.40 13.69 -15.00
N LEU A 468 19.45 12.74 -15.10
CA LEU A 468 19.14 12.05 -16.36
C LEU A 468 18.25 12.89 -17.29
N GLY A 469 17.88 14.12 -16.91
CA GLY A 469 17.03 15.01 -17.71
C GLY A 469 15.54 14.65 -17.68
N HIS A 470 15.11 13.86 -16.69
CA HIS A 470 13.71 13.45 -16.53
C HIS A 470 13.06 14.16 -15.33
N PHE A 471 11.74 14.32 -15.39
CA PHE A 471 10.91 14.82 -14.29
C PHE A 471 9.72 13.88 -14.08
N HIS A 472 9.23 13.80 -12.85
CA HIS A 472 8.25 12.82 -12.40
C HIS A 472 6.83 13.12 -12.88
N LYS A 473 6.42 14.40 -12.96
CA LYS A 473 5.09 14.91 -13.36
C LYS A 473 3.94 14.64 -12.38
N ASN A 474 4.03 13.62 -11.53
CA ASN A 474 2.98 13.22 -10.58
C ASN A 474 3.56 12.87 -9.21
N PHE A 475 4.45 13.73 -8.71
CA PHE A 475 5.13 13.50 -7.45
C PHE A 475 4.22 13.93 -6.28
N HIS A 476 3.73 12.98 -5.49
CA HIS A 476 2.84 13.24 -4.36
C HIS A 476 2.92 12.13 -3.30
N SER A 477 2.40 12.37 -2.10
CA SER A 477 2.45 11.41 -0.99
C SER A 477 1.75 10.07 -1.26
N GLY A 478 0.78 10.03 -2.18
CA GLY A 478 0.20 8.76 -2.67
C GLY A 478 1.14 7.87 -3.50
N ASN A 479 2.19 8.44 -4.11
CA ASN A 479 3.20 7.76 -4.94
C ASN A 479 4.53 7.58 -4.19
N ILE A 480 4.50 7.72 -2.86
CA ILE A 480 5.62 7.42 -1.99
C ILE A 480 5.22 6.20 -1.19
N LEU A 481 5.73 5.03 -1.56
CA LEU A 481 5.35 3.72 -1.04
C LEU A 481 6.21 3.32 0.16
N LEU A 482 5.63 2.64 1.14
CA LEU A 482 6.31 2.17 2.34
C LEU A 482 6.55 0.65 2.28
N ILE A 483 7.82 0.23 2.31
CA ILE A 483 8.26 -1.17 2.25
C ILE A 483 9.33 -1.39 3.30
N ASP A 484 9.17 -2.38 4.18
CA ASP A 484 10.18 -2.72 5.21
C ASP A 484 10.69 -1.53 6.05
N ASN A 485 9.82 -0.52 6.26
CA ASN A 485 10.10 0.75 6.95
C ASN A 485 10.91 1.79 6.14
N TRP A 486 11.08 1.57 4.84
CA TRP A 486 11.71 2.50 3.90
C TRP A 486 10.66 3.05 2.93
N PHE A 487 10.81 4.33 2.62
CA PHE A 487 9.95 5.00 1.64
C PHE A 487 10.62 5.04 0.28
N TYR A 488 9.86 4.70 -0.76
CA TYR A 488 10.29 4.63 -2.14
C TYR A 488 9.37 5.46 -3.03
N ILE A 489 9.94 6.21 -3.96
CA ILE A 489 9.16 6.89 -4.99
C ILE A 489 8.69 5.83 -6.01
N SER A 490 7.40 5.84 -6.34
CA SER A 490 6.81 5.04 -7.41
C SER A 490 6.35 5.92 -8.57
N ASP A 491 6.02 5.31 -9.70
CA ASP A 491 5.34 6.00 -10.83
C ASP A 491 6.14 7.11 -11.53
N PHE A 492 7.46 7.02 -11.52
CA PHE A 492 8.33 7.95 -12.27
C PHE A 492 7.97 8.04 -13.74
N GLY A 493 7.49 9.21 -14.18
CA GLY A 493 7.29 9.50 -15.60
C GLY A 493 6.12 8.75 -16.27
N LEU A 494 5.55 7.71 -15.66
CA LEU A 494 4.51 6.83 -16.21
C LEU A 494 3.10 7.45 -16.21
N CYS A 495 2.99 8.74 -16.53
CA CYS A 495 1.73 9.48 -16.55
C CYS A 495 1.24 9.66 -17.99
N GLY A 496 0.00 9.21 -18.25
CA GLY A 496 -0.65 9.28 -19.56
C GLY A 496 -0.65 7.94 -20.31
N PRO A 497 -1.39 7.85 -21.44
CA PRO A 497 -1.42 6.67 -22.31
C PRO A 497 -0.04 6.32 -22.87
N SER A 498 0.31 5.04 -22.89
CA SER A 498 1.63 4.56 -23.34
C SER A 498 1.87 4.65 -24.85
N ASN A 499 0.84 4.99 -25.63
CA ASN A 499 0.89 5.20 -27.08
C ASN A 499 1.01 6.69 -27.48
N GLU A 500 0.90 7.63 -26.53
CA GLU A 500 0.94 9.07 -26.81
C GLU A 500 2.35 9.56 -27.15
N GLN A 501 2.45 10.40 -28.18
CA GLN A 501 3.64 11.21 -28.44
C GLN A 501 3.59 12.45 -27.52
N LYS A 502 4.76 12.95 -27.07
CA LYS A 502 4.92 14.06 -26.08
C LYS A 502 4.25 15.40 -26.44
N SER A 503 3.48 15.48 -27.53
CA SER A 503 2.84 16.69 -28.05
C SER A 503 1.47 17.02 -27.46
N ASP A 504 0.88 16.14 -26.65
CA ASP A 504 -0.42 16.42 -26.02
C ASP A 504 -0.22 17.27 -24.76
N ASN A 505 -0.62 18.55 -24.82
CA ASN A 505 -0.62 19.52 -23.70
C ASN A 505 -1.57 19.15 -22.54
N LYS A 506 -1.70 17.86 -22.21
CA LYS A 506 -2.53 17.35 -21.12
C LYS A 506 -1.81 17.55 -19.79
N ILE A 507 -2.55 18.09 -18.82
CA ILE A 507 -2.08 18.25 -17.44
C ILE A 507 -2.33 16.95 -16.71
N TYR A 508 -1.29 16.39 -16.08
CA TYR A 508 -1.33 15.12 -15.38
C TYR A 508 -1.06 15.29 -13.87
N GLY A 509 -1.72 14.49 -13.04
CA GLY A 509 -1.42 14.39 -11.62
C GLY A 509 -2.41 15.05 -10.68
N VAL A 510 -2.04 15.11 -9.40
CA VAL A 510 -2.95 15.51 -8.31
C VAL A 510 -2.88 17.02 -8.08
N VAL A 511 -3.96 17.74 -8.41
CA VAL A 511 -4.05 19.21 -8.46
C VAL A 511 -3.24 19.97 -7.39
N PRO A 512 -3.37 19.69 -6.08
CA PRO A 512 -2.56 20.35 -5.05
C PRO A 512 -1.04 20.32 -5.22
N TYR A 513 -0.51 19.31 -5.92
CA TYR A 513 0.92 19.10 -6.16
C TYR A 513 1.37 19.67 -7.51
N ILE A 514 0.45 20.08 -8.38
CA ILE A 514 0.80 20.59 -9.71
C ILE A 514 1.23 22.05 -9.58
N ALA A 515 2.40 22.37 -10.15
CA ALA A 515 2.96 23.71 -10.10
C ALA A 515 2.08 24.74 -10.83
N PRO A 516 1.99 25.99 -10.35
CA PRO A 516 1.08 27.01 -10.90
C PRO A 516 1.34 27.34 -12.37
N GLU A 517 2.59 27.27 -12.83
CA GLU A 517 2.91 27.47 -14.24
C GLU A 517 2.35 26.36 -15.14
N VAL A 518 2.33 25.12 -14.63
CA VAL A 518 1.78 23.95 -15.33
C VAL A 518 0.26 24.01 -15.35
N LEU A 519 -0.38 24.41 -14.24
CA LEU A 519 -1.82 24.68 -14.19
C LEU A 519 -2.24 25.78 -15.17
N ASN A 520 -1.35 26.73 -15.46
CA ASN A 520 -1.52 27.76 -16.48
C ASN A 520 -1.16 27.31 -17.91
N GLY A 521 -0.97 26.00 -18.14
CA GLY A 521 -0.75 25.42 -19.46
C GLY A 521 0.70 25.46 -19.96
N LYS A 522 1.68 25.83 -19.12
CA LYS A 522 3.10 25.64 -19.47
C LYS A 522 3.49 24.17 -19.33
N PRO A 523 4.48 23.69 -20.10
CA PRO A 523 4.98 22.32 -19.95
C PRO A 523 5.61 22.09 -18.57
N TYR A 524 5.61 20.83 -18.14
CA TYR A 524 6.35 20.39 -16.96
C TYR A 524 7.85 20.64 -17.12
N THR A 525 8.50 20.95 -16.00
CA THR A 525 9.95 21.18 -15.90
C THR A 525 10.51 20.46 -14.68
N LEU A 526 11.85 20.37 -14.57
CA LEU A 526 12.49 19.87 -13.35
C LEU A 526 12.02 20.65 -12.11
N SER A 527 11.88 21.98 -12.23
CA SER A 527 11.36 22.85 -11.17
C SER A 527 9.91 22.59 -10.79
N SER A 528 9.11 21.94 -11.64
CA SER A 528 7.72 21.57 -11.31
C SER A 528 7.64 20.41 -10.32
N ASP A 529 8.59 19.47 -10.35
CA ASP A 529 8.70 18.44 -9.30
C ASP A 529 9.15 19.04 -7.97
N ILE A 530 9.98 20.10 -7.99
CA ILE A 530 10.40 20.80 -6.77
C ILE A 530 9.22 21.48 -6.08
N TYR A 531 8.28 22.04 -6.86
CA TYR A 531 7.02 22.53 -6.31
C TYR A 531 6.26 21.40 -5.59
N SER A 532 6.12 20.25 -6.25
CA SER A 532 5.48 19.07 -5.67
C SER A 532 6.16 18.62 -4.36
N PHE A 533 7.49 18.68 -4.32
CA PHE A 533 8.28 18.39 -3.12
C PHE A 533 7.94 19.35 -1.97
N GLY A 534 7.81 20.64 -2.25
CA GLY A 534 7.40 21.64 -1.23
C GLY A 534 6.00 21.38 -0.67
N VAL A 535 5.07 20.88 -1.50
CA VAL A 535 3.74 20.45 -1.04
C VAL A 535 3.83 19.22 -0.13
N ILE A 536 4.70 18.26 -0.43
CA ILE A 536 4.99 17.12 0.46
C ILE A 536 5.59 17.59 1.79
N MET A 537 6.46 18.60 1.78
CA MET A 537 6.98 19.20 3.02
C MET A 537 5.86 19.80 3.88
N ALA A 538 4.92 20.55 3.28
CA ALA A 538 3.78 21.07 4.00
C ALA A 538 2.90 19.96 4.61
N GLU A 539 2.66 18.88 3.86
CA GLU A 539 1.94 17.70 4.35
C GLU A 539 2.67 17.00 5.52
N LEU A 540 3.99 16.82 5.45
CA LEU A 540 4.78 16.22 6.53
C LEU A 540 4.82 17.08 7.79
N SER A 541 4.65 18.40 7.65
CA SER A 541 4.59 19.30 8.79
C SER A 541 3.27 19.18 9.58
N SER A 542 2.16 18.91 8.89
CA SER A 542 0.80 18.96 9.46
C SER A 542 0.13 17.59 9.62
N GLY A 543 0.59 16.58 8.88
CA GLY A 543 -0.06 15.26 8.78
C GLY A 543 -1.35 15.27 7.97
N LYS A 544 -1.72 16.43 7.40
CA LYS A 544 -3.01 16.65 6.74
C LYS A 544 -2.85 16.78 5.23
N PRO A 545 -3.88 16.42 4.46
CA PRO A 545 -3.86 16.70 3.03
C PRO A 545 -3.70 18.17 2.68
N PRO A 546 -2.95 18.50 1.60
CA PRO A 546 -2.81 19.88 1.16
C PRO A 546 -4.21 20.41 0.82
N PHE A 547 -4.50 21.61 1.30
CA PHE A 547 -5.81 22.26 1.16
C PHE A 547 -6.99 21.47 1.75
N HIS A 548 -6.79 20.66 2.81
CA HIS A 548 -7.85 19.85 3.42
C HIS A 548 -9.11 20.64 3.89
N LYS A 549 -9.00 21.97 4.04
CA LYS A 549 -10.12 22.86 4.41
C LYS A 549 -10.94 23.36 3.21
N LYS A 550 -10.49 23.12 1.97
CA LYS A 550 -11.13 23.61 0.74
C LYS A 550 -12.04 22.51 0.15
N THR A 551 -13.27 22.87 -0.20
CA THR A 551 -14.31 21.94 -0.68
C THR A 551 -14.57 22.01 -2.19
N HIS A 552 -14.07 23.03 -2.88
CA HIS A 552 -14.36 23.30 -4.30
C HIS A 552 -13.10 23.21 -5.16
N TYR A 553 -13.05 22.22 -6.05
CA TYR A 553 -11.87 21.90 -6.87
C TYR A 553 -11.56 22.95 -7.96
N ASN A 554 -12.57 23.47 -8.67
CA ASN A 554 -12.33 24.43 -9.77
C ASN A 554 -11.81 25.78 -9.27
N THR A 555 -12.25 26.22 -8.09
CA THR A 555 -11.73 27.45 -7.46
C THR A 555 -10.31 27.26 -6.95
N LEU A 556 -9.95 26.05 -6.50
CA LEU A 556 -8.62 25.76 -5.97
C LEU A 556 -7.52 25.96 -7.02
N ILE A 557 -7.75 25.57 -8.28
CA ILE A 557 -6.79 25.76 -9.36
C ILE A 557 -6.47 27.25 -9.54
N LEU A 558 -7.50 28.09 -9.64
CA LEU A 558 -7.33 29.54 -9.77
C LEU A 558 -6.62 30.13 -8.55
N GLU A 559 -7.02 29.74 -7.34
CA GLU A 559 -6.38 30.21 -6.11
C GLU A 559 -4.88 29.85 -6.06
N ILE A 560 -4.49 28.63 -6.48
CA ILE A 560 -3.07 28.22 -6.56
C ILE A 560 -2.31 29.09 -7.56
N CYS A 561 -2.89 29.34 -8.74
CA CYS A 561 -2.32 30.22 -9.76
C CYS A 561 -2.17 31.66 -9.23
N ASP A 562 -3.09 32.13 -8.38
CA ASP A 562 -3.07 33.45 -7.74
C ASP A 562 -2.13 33.53 -6.52
N GLY A 563 -1.45 32.44 -6.17
CA GLY A 563 -0.43 32.42 -5.12
C GLY A 563 -0.81 31.67 -3.85
N LEU A 564 -1.99 31.04 -3.78
CA LEU A 564 -2.36 30.19 -2.65
C LEU A 564 -1.38 29.01 -2.54
N ARG A 565 -0.91 28.72 -1.33
CA ARG A 565 -0.03 27.59 -1.01
C ARG A 565 -0.57 26.77 0.15
N PRO A 566 -0.25 25.47 0.24
CA PRO A 566 -0.53 24.68 1.43
C PRO A 566 0.13 25.32 2.66
N GLU A 567 -0.61 25.34 3.77
CA GLU A 567 -0.09 25.83 5.05
C GLU A 567 0.95 24.85 5.59
N VAL A 568 2.16 25.36 5.89
CA VAL A 568 3.13 24.65 6.72
C VAL A 568 2.78 24.88 8.19
N GLU A 569 2.76 23.81 8.98
CA GLU A 569 2.29 23.83 10.36
C GLU A 569 3.06 24.82 11.25
N LYS A 570 2.38 25.49 12.18
CA LYS A 570 2.98 26.56 13.00
C LYS A 570 4.14 26.05 13.84
N GLY A 571 4.03 24.81 14.35
CA GLY A 571 5.07 24.14 15.12
C GLY A 571 6.28 23.67 14.31
N ALA A 572 6.29 23.84 12.99
CA ALA A 572 7.46 23.49 12.18
C ALA A 572 8.61 24.51 12.35
N PRO A 573 9.88 24.06 12.29
CA PRO A 573 11.05 24.93 12.27
C PRO A 573 10.97 26.02 11.20
N GLU A 574 11.47 27.22 11.50
CA GLU A 574 11.43 28.34 10.55
C GLU A 574 12.25 28.04 9.29
N ILE A 575 13.45 27.47 9.47
CA ILE A 575 14.31 27.02 8.36
C ILE A 575 13.59 26.03 7.43
N TYR A 576 12.70 25.20 7.99
CA TYR A 576 11.91 24.23 7.22
C TYR A 576 10.79 24.92 6.44
N LYS A 577 10.09 25.87 7.07
CA LYS A 577 9.05 26.67 6.41
C LYS A 577 9.62 27.47 5.25
N GLU A 578 10.75 28.15 5.46
CA GLU A 578 11.45 28.90 4.42
C GLU A 578 11.79 28.01 3.23
N LEU A 579 12.35 26.82 3.47
CA LEU A 579 12.67 25.89 2.39
C LEU A 579 11.42 25.36 1.69
N ALA A 580 10.37 25.00 2.43
CA ALA A 580 9.11 24.51 1.86
C ALA A 580 8.45 25.56 0.95
N TYR A 581 8.34 26.81 1.41
CA TYR A 581 7.77 27.90 0.61
C TYR A 581 8.66 28.29 -0.57
N LYS A 582 9.99 28.22 -0.41
CA LYS A 582 10.92 28.42 -1.54
C LYS A 582 10.77 27.33 -2.60
N CYS A 583 10.53 26.08 -2.21
CA CYS A 583 10.21 25.01 -3.15
C CYS A 583 8.88 25.30 -3.88
N MET A 584 7.92 25.92 -3.20
CA MET A 584 6.61 26.26 -3.75
C MET A 584 6.53 27.66 -4.40
N ASP A 585 7.65 28.32 -4.70
CA ASP A 585 7.64 29.66 -5.30
C ASP A 585 6.84 29.68 -6.61
N ALA A 586 6.09 30.76 -6.85
CA ALA A 586 5.33 30.92 -8.09
C ALA A 586 6.24 30.96 -9.33
N ASN A 587 7.43 31.55 -9.19
CA ASN A 587 8.45 31.57 -10.22
C ASN A 587 9.30 30.29 -10.14
N PRO A 588 9.26 29.40 -11.16
CA PRO A 588 10.06 28.18 -11.17
C PRO A 588 11.57 28.41 -11.07
N ASP A 589 12.08 29.59 -11.46
CA ASP A 589 13.51 29.94 -11.39
C ASP A 589 13.99 30.28 -9.97
N GLN A 590 13.07 30.57 -9.04
CA GLN A 590 13.39 30.86 -7.64
C GLN A 590 13.45 29.60 -6.77
N ARG A 591 12.94 28.47 -7.29
CA ARG A 591 12.97 27.17 -6.62
C ARG A 591 14.39 26.61 -6.63
N PRO A 592 14.83 25.88 -5.58
CA PRO A 592 16.12 25.20 -5.61
C PRO A 592 16.11 24.08 -6.67
N THR A 593 17.27 23.74 -7.21
CA THR A 593 17.43 22.50 -7.97
C THR A 593 17.33 21.29 -7.02
N ALA A 594 17.00 20.10 -7.55
CA ALA A 594 16.98 18.88 -6.74
C ALA A 594 18.32 18.63 -6.02
N SER A 595 19.44 18.86 -6.70
CA SER A 595 20.78 18.77 -6.09
C SER A 595 20.98 19.74 -4.92
N LYS A 596 20.56 21.00 -5.07
CA LYS A 596 20.66 21.98 -3.98
C LYS A 596 19.74 21.61 -2.80
N LEU A 597 18.54 21.12 -3.11
CA LEU A 597 17.57 20.65 -2.13
C LEU A 597 18.10 19.44 -1.34
N TRP A 598 18.66 18.44 -2.04
CA TRP A 598 19.29 17.28 -1.43
C TRP A 598 20.47 17.70 -0.53
N ASN A 599 21.37 18.56 -1.00
CA ASN A 599 22.49 19.03 -0.19
C ASN A 599 22.06 19.71 1.13
N ILE A 600 20.99 20.51 1.11
CA ILE A 600 20.43 21.15 2.31
C ILE A 600 19.84 20.09 3.25
N LEU A 601 18.99 19.20 2.73
CA LEU A 601 18.32 18.17 3.53
C LEU A 601 19.29 17.13 4.08
N ASN A 602 20.33 16.76 3.31
CA ASN A 602 21.37 15.86 3.76
C ASN A 602 22.18 16.47 4.90
N PHE A 603 22.48 17.78 4.83
CA PHE A 603 23.13 18.47 5.95
C PHE A 603 22.24 18.46 7.20
N TRP A 604 20.94 18.78 7.08
CA TRP A 604 20.02 18.75 8.22
C TRP A 604 19.87 17.35 8.81
N HIS A 605 19.78 16.34 7.96
CA HIS A 605 19.75 14.93 8.33
C HIS A 605 21.04 14.50 9.06
N ASP A 606 22.22 14.84 8.53
CA ASP A 606 23.49 14.47 9.16
C ASP A 606 23.68 15.19 10.50
N CYS A 607 23.24 16.44 10.64
CA CYS A 607 23.26 17.16 11.93
C CYS A 607 22.33 16.54 12.97
N THR A 608 21.20 15.96 12.56
CA THR A 608 20.23 15.34 13.48
C THR A 608 20.58 13.88 13.83
N ILE A 609 21.19 13.13 12.90
CA ILE A 609 21.49 11.69 13.10
C ILE A 609 22.96 11.43 13.48
N LYS A 610 23.92 12.11 12.85
CA LYS A 610 25.37 11.89 13.03
C LYS A 610 26.03 13.05 13.80
N TYR A 611 25.27 13.63 14.73
CA TYR A 611 25.53 14.91 15.39
C TYR A 611 26.99 15.17 15.78
N ASP A 612 27.64 14.22 16.45
CA ASP A 612 28.99 14.39 17.01
C ASP A 612 30.03 14.82 15.96
N LYS A 613 29.81 14.48 14.69
CA LYS A 613 30.72 14.82 13.58
C LYS A 613 30.42 16.18 12.95
N TYR A 614 29.17 16.65 13.01
CA TYR A 614 28.68 17.81 12.24
C TYR A 614 28.34 19.02 13.12
N GLN A 615 28.50 18.91 14.43
CA GLN A 615 28.08 19.92 15.40
C GLN A 615 28.65 21.33 15.11
N GLU A 616 29.93 21.42 14.80
CA GLU A 616 30.63 22.70 14.55
C GLU A 616 30.74 23.05 13.07
N GLU A 617 30.16 22.24 12.17
CA GLU A 617 30.13 22.54 10.74
C GLU A 617 29.08 23.61 10.45
N GLU A 618 29.44 24.58 9.60
CA GLU A 618 28.56 25.66 9.16
C GLU A 618 28.34 25.58 7.65
N LYS A 619 27.11 25.31 7.25
CA LYS A 619 26.70 25.21 5.85
C LYS A 619 25.36 25.89 5.64
N PHE A 620 25.18 26.50 4.47
CA PHE A 620 23.94 27.19 4.09
C PHE A 620 23.50 28.29 5.08
N GLY A 621 24.44 28.86 5.84
CA GLY A 621 24.18 29.89 6.85
C GLY A 621 23.77 29.36 8.23
N TYR A 622 23.85 28.05 8.46
CA TYR A 622 23.46 27.43 9.73
C TYR A 622 24.57 26.53 10.29
N LYS A 623 24.77 26.60 11.61
CA LYS A 623 25.66 25.67 12.33
C LYS A 623 24.91 24.39 12.66
N GLY A 624 25.59 23.25 12.55
CA GLY A 624 24.95 21.95 12.78
C GLY A 624 24.31 21.79 14.16
N LYS A 625 24.88 22.40 15.19
CA LYS A 625 24.28 22.43 16.53
C LYS A 625 22.94 23.16 16.60
N ASP A 626 22.82 24.29 15.92
CA ASP A 626 21.61 25.10 15.92
C ASP A 626 20.50 24.37 15.15
N ILE A 627 20.86 23.69 14.05
CA ILE A 627 19.95 22.83 13.29
C ILE A 627 19.34 21.75 14.18
N LYS A 628 20.17 20.97 14.89
CA LYS A 628 19.68 19.88 15.74
C LYS A 628 18.74 20.40 16.82
N VAL A 629 19.15 21.44 17.56
CA VAL A 629 18.34 22.05 18.62
C VAL A 629 16.99 22.50 18.07
N THR A 630 16.99 23.17 16.92
CA THR A 630 15.75 23.66 16.28
C THR A 630 14.76 22.53 15.98
N PHE A 631 15.22 21.40 15.42
CA PHE A 631 14.35 20.28 15.11
C PHE A 631 13.90 19.50 16.36
N GLU A 632 14.77 19.34 17.36
CA GLU A 632 14.41 18.70 18.65
C GLU A 632 13.43 19.54 19.48
N GLU A 633 13.49 20.88 19.37
CA GLU A 633 12.49 21.76 19.96
C GLU A 633 11.14 21.62 19.25
N ALA A 634 11.14 21.55 17.92
CA ALA A 634 9.92 21.36 17.16
C ALA A 634 9.27 19.98 17.38
N ASP A 635 10.02 18.96 17.79
CA ASP A 635 9.47 17.66 18.20
C ASP A 635 8.50 17.79 19.40
N LYS A 636 8.74 18.77 20.29
CA LYS A 636 7.87 19.02 21.45
C LYS A 636 6.50 19.57 21.07
N GLU A 637 6.36 20.15 19.88
CA GLU A 637 5.10 20.68 19.37
C GLU A 637 4.24 19.61 18.67
N ILE A 638 4.80 18.47 18.29
CA ILE A 638 4.08 17.41 17.55
C ILE A 638 2.80 16.92 18.26
N PRO A 639 2.78 16.72 19.60
CA PRO A 639 1.54 16.39 20.31
C PRO A 639 0.48 17.51 20.28
N ASN A 640 0.89 18.76 20.08
CA ASN A 640 0.00 19.92 20.05
C ASN A 640 -0.60 20.17 18.65
N ILE A 641 0.05 19.66 17.60
CA ILE A 641 -0.39 19.78 16.21
C ILE A 641 -1.65 18.92 16.04
N SER A 642 -2.82 19.56 15.97
CA SER A 642 -4.13 18.95 15.67
C SER A 642 -4.91 18.29 16.79
N THR A 643 -4.76 18.73 18.04
CA THR A 643 -5.82 18.52 19.04
C THR A 643 -7.03 19.43 18.79
N LEU A 644 -6.84 20.66 18.25
CA LEU A 644 -7.95 21.61 18.12
C LEU A 644 -8.94 21.31 16.99
N ASP A 645 -8.52 20.76 15.84
CA ASP A 645 -9.48 20.42 14.77
C ASP A 645 -10.29 19.16 15.13
N GLU A 646 -9.71 18.24 15.90
CA GLU A 646 -10.43 17.07 16.44
C GLU A 646 -11.34 17.46 17.59
N ILE A 647 -10.87 18.33 18.51
CA ILE A 647 -11.66 18.87 19.62
C ILE A 647 -12.74 19.85 19.15
N MET A 648 -12.50 20.68 18.13
CA MET A 648 -13.52 21.58 17.59
C MET A 648 -14.51 20.83 16.70
N ASN A 649 -14.10 19.78 15.97
CA ASN A 649 -15.07 18.87 15.35
C ASN A 649 -15.84 18.05 16.38
N PHE A 650 -15.28 17.81 17.57
CA PHE A 650 -15.95 17.20 18.70
C PHE A 650 -16.95 18.19 19.34
N ILE A 651 -16.54 19.43 19.63
CA ILE A 651 -17.36 20.48 20.26
C ILE A 651 -18.46 21.00 19.32
N CYS A 652 -18.20 21.12 18.01
CA CYS A 652 -19.21 21.56 17.04
C CYS A 652 -20.14 20.43 16.55
N LYS A 653 -19.97 19.19 17.04
CA LYS A 653 -20.87 18.04 16.75
C LYS A 653 -21.74 17.61 17.93
N TYR A 654 -21.63 18.25 19.09
CA TYR A 654 -22.65 18.24 20.15
C TYR A 654 -23.51 19.50 20.04
#